data_AF-A0A349JMV8-F1
#
_entry.id   AF-A0A349JMV8-F1
#
_cell.length_a   1.000
_cell.length_b   1.000
_cell.length_c   1.000
_cell.angle_alpha   90.00
_cell.angle_beta   90.00
_cell.angle_gamma   90.00
#
_symmetry.space_group_name_H-M   'P 1'
#
loop_
_entity.id
_entity.type
_entity.pdbx_description
1 polymer ?
#
loop_
_entity_poly.entity_id
_entity_poly.type
_entity_poly.pdbx_seq_one_letter_code
_entity_poly.pdbx_strand_id
1 'polypeptide(L)'
;MAKKRQKPDEEYQQLSLFDIPVNLNSEQSDDPDDDWLQDEELGSNFQTSDRTIEPQTRDLLTLKLLREAIQSQNPGDRVMGDFAEYVLPNLLRVAIGVTAKGGKFFDELDRKQGKENVRRHNAADQSLNTHLLNGLFPANLIEQRLEKLDTTVRRSVGEQERRLVIAGFILHDFEKFPDVPNDCRKLPLEKHRQIIDEKVRQLGLDSFINPDDPDAYREYIDDLLCLAYNAQRRWDTNWNFSEFGLNPVLRDRTLRSLSDLTCLADSLASIIKHPQDAENTRLNELIHSLSDGQLKFTYHSIAENRGVLTNVVNNALMEVHTALNTDACTYYEPLLYLPTGVIYLARSDAPAISIADLPERVVSKIKQLCAGQLQRRQTGFGRDGKGMKYAEYYNLFFDTSELMLVAVDATLRILKIGKNSVAKSRSDNLIKFQRQDVLSADYKFNFEDDIRIDQIAELGDLVSRKIWGEQVNTIETARKKDKKLPALPHLDIVDEIAKFWNLSDYLPALREIQRINERLKELKLKGNTGGVPYEWYYLAAKYLEHHPGIEDVREVCEQAIAHISQIIKPIISQYKLPDGWDDLRLWVTRVVMLPGKAPFVLASADVFLDELERYQLAKKQGRGRQLICSISHSAYTVTEQMESAVLFTPQVYTNKQMLGGSNAKRNISSIAGIEMMLRQILMNQTQAVGKKFEDGKYRYLYFYPTYYFTPETNKFLQQAYSSIAQTRFDTSIRNHFISKDLQADFGRDRYQSVDSFLIDENIEPGKDRTFKLSYPEDQPLTFYFMALPPGRDSTDTESWVMPTWLAFAFPMILDVKTVVSESPIPPFNDGAEFEESVFLDSAPQAFRVLTKRDRFRLDYILEGWEENGKKYPAPLNVLTAAYAIHLDVNAKQGKSGYDSNWGKLTELAKDFETSPLYVFSYLNQWVRKQGVETARIEKIKLYAYHFYPCFDSYAHYNHEEERLTVTTESSLNHPQQLTELYRNFYRANKRYNPKANAVLKPIDIASQTILEADPSFQGESLVLAVAAEVSKLMDRVHSSTAEGRWIFSKREEERQKVLEFARYFVEEVFEKSFAGDRARLAGRQINLIRDTCEFLYRLKNDKDNHDKNDQSPDDSQEEADN
;
A
#
# COMPACT_ATOMS: atom_id res chain seq x y z
N MET A 1 1.00 -66.20 -32.60
CA MET A 1 2.42 -66.40 -32.25
C MET A 1 3.23 -65.31 -32.95
N ALA A 2 3.34 -64.12 -32.35
CA ALA A 2 4.28 -63.72 -31.31
C ALA A 2 5.65 -63.28 -31.88
N LYS A 3 5.79 -61.99 -32.18
CA LYS A 3 7.02 -61.20 -32.00
C LYS A 3 6.76 -59.69 -32.18
N LYS A 4 7.36 -58.94 -31.26
CA LYS A 4 7.38 -57.47 -31.12
C LYS A 4 7.54 -56.72 -32.45
N ARG A 5 6.76 -55.64 -32.60
CA ARG A 5 7.08 -54.49 -33.47
C ARG A 5 6.88 -53.20 -32.69
N GLN A 6 7.92 -52.38 -32.68
CA GLN A 6 7.88 -50.96 -32.35
C GLN A 6 6.83 -50.26 -33.21
N LYS A 7 6.16 -49.26 -32.63
CA LYS A 7 5.49 -48.19 -33.38
C LYS A 7 5.92 -46.82 -32.86
N PRO A 8 5.89 -45.81 -33.74
CA PRO A 8 6.69 -44.60 -33.67
C PRO A 8 5.91 -43.40 -33.10
N ASP A 9 6.66 -42.31 -32.90
CA ASP A 9 6.26 -40.91 -32.74
C ASP A 9 4.77 -40.61 -32.94
N GLU A 10 4.12 -40.15 -31.87
CA GLU A 10 2.86 -39.42 -31.95
C GLU A 10 3.12 -37.94 -31.62
N GLU A 11 2.76 -37.14 -32.61
CA GLU A 11 2.81 -35.69 -32.65
C GLU A 11 2.03 -35.04 -31.50
N TYR A 12 2.52 -33.88 -31.10
CA TYR A 12 1.88 -32.94 -30.19
C TYR A 12 0.41 -32.67 -30.59
N GLN A 13 -0.53 -33.28 -29.86
CA GLN A 13 -1.90 -32.77 -29.80
C GLN A 13 -1.96 -31.62 -28.79
N GLN A 14 -2.14 -30.41 -29.31
CA GLN A 14 -2.65 -29.26 -28.56
C GLN A 14 -3.97 -29.66 -27.88
N LEU A 15 -3.98 -29.70 -26.54
CA LEU A 15 -5.21 -29.83 -25.77
C LEU A 15 -5.84 -28.45 -25.60
N SER A 16 -7.08 -28.39 -26.09
CA SER A 16 -8.02 -27.27 -26.08
C SER A 16 -8.24 -26.67 -24.69
N LEU A 17 -8.33 -25.34 -24.66
CA LEU A 17 -8.44 -24.48 -23.47
C LEU A 17 -9.88 -24.34 -22.94
N PHE A 18 -10.82 -25.22 -23.30
CA PHE A 18 -12.27 -24.98 -23.10
C PHE A 18 -13.11 -26.11 -22.50
N ASP A 19 -12.53 -27.20 -22.01
CA ASP A 19 -13.32 -28.24 -21.33
C ASP A 19 -13.18 -28.16 -19.80
N ILE A 20 -14.22 -27.63 -19.16
CA ILE A 20 -14.40 -27.63 -17.70
C ILE A 20 -15.04 -28.97 -17.29
N PRO A 21 -14.39 -29.82 -16.50
CA PRO A 21 -15.07 -30.94 -15.85
C PRO A 21 -15.77 -30.42 -14.59
N VAL A 22 -17.10 -30.52 -14.59
CA VAL A 22 -17.93 -30.39 -13.38
C VAL A 22 -17.61 -31.59 -12.48
N ASN A 23 -16.89 -31.36 -11.38
CA ASN A 23 -16.71 -32.36 -10.32
C ASN A 23 -17.53 -31.96 -9.10
N LEU A 24 -18.74 -32.52 -9.03
CA LEU A 24 -19.54 -32.67 -7.82
C LEU A 24 -18.97 -33.83 -7.03
N ASN A 25 -18.25 -33.56 -5.95
CA ASN A 25 -18.13 -34.46 -4.79
C ASN A 25 -17.60 -33.66 -3.60
N SER A 26 -18.54 -33.29 -2.73
CA SER A 26 -18.29 -32.73 -1.41
C SER A 26 -17.80 -33.86 -0.48
N GLU A 27 -16.49 -33.92 -0.23
CA GLU A 27 -15.97 -34.58 0.96
C GLU A 27 -15.95 -33.54 2.09
N GLN A 28 -16.79 -33.77 3.09
CA GLN A 28 -16.78 -33.05 4.35
C GLN A 28 -15.44 -33.31 5.06
N SER A 29 -14.58 -32.29 5.11
CA SER A 29 -13.48 -32.23 6.06
C SER A 29 -13.88 -31.32 7.21
N ASP A 30 -14.13 -31.90 8.38
CA ASP A 30 -14.28 -31.17 9.64
C ASP A 30 -12.94 -30.50 9.98
N ASP A 31 -12.85 -29.19 9.75
CA ASP A 31 -11.70 -28.36 10.11
C ASP A 31 -12.03 -27.59 11.40
N PRO A 32 -11.33 -27.81 12.53
CA PRO A 32 -11.70 -27.23 13.83
C PRO A 32 -11.17 -25.80 14.07
N ASP A 33 -10.77 -25.06 13.02
CA ASP A 33 -10.23 -23.70 13.12
C ASP A 33 -11.23 -22.58 12.70
N ASP A 34 -12.51 -22.90 12.51
CA ASP A 34 -13.53 -21.98 11.98
C ASP A 34 -14.14 -21.01 13.03
N ASP A 35 -13.61 -20.99 14.25
CA ASP A 35 -14.18 -20.25 15.40
C ASP A 35 -13.71 -18.78 15.54
N TRP A 36 -12.91 -18.27 14.60
CA TRP A 36 -12.27 -16.94 14.71
C TRP A 36 -12.95 -15.82 13.91
N LEU A 37 -14.10 -16.07 13.30
CA LEU A 37 -14.68 -15.18 12.26
C LEU A 37 -16.15 -14.78 12.49
N GLN A 38 -16.73 -14.99 13.68
CA GLN A 38 -18.17 -14.73 13.90
C GLN A 38 -18.55 -13.37 14.51
N ASP A 39 -17.61 -12.56 15.00
CA ASP A 39 -17.98 -11.32 15.70
C ASP A 39 -17.72 -10.05 14.87
N GLU A 40 -18.47 -9.88 13.77
CA GLU A 40 -18.79 -8.56 13.22
C GLU A 40 -20.32 -8.43 13.14
N GLU A 41 -20.98 -8.29 14.30
CA GLU A 41 -22.39 -7.86 14.41
C GLU A 41 -22.52 -6.41 13.90
N LEU A 42 -22.59 -6.26 12.58
CA LEU A 42 -23.11 -5.05 11.95
C LEU A 42 -24.64 -5.09 12.03
N GLY A 43 -25.13 -4.49 13.11
CA GLY A 43 -26.54 -4.32 13.40
C GLY A 43 -27.33 -3.87 12.18
N SER A 44 -28.25 -4.75 11.77
CA SER A 44 -29.27 -4.46 10.77
C SER A 44 -30.27 -3.44 11.32
N ASN A 45 -30.31 -2.26 10.70
CA ASN A 45 -31.55 -1.55 10.45
C ASN A 45 -31.31 -0.50 9.35
N PHE A 46 -32.02 -0.68 8.22
CA PHE A 46 -32.32 0.37 7.25
C PHE A 46 -33.28 1.41 7.84
N GLN A 47 -33.00 1.88 9.05
CA GLN A 47 -33.49 3.14 9.56
C GLN A 47 -32.33 4.11 9.45
N THR A 48 -32.58 5.23 8.79
CA THR A 48 -31.86 6.49 8.95
C THR A 48 -31.13 6.53 10.29
N SER A 49 -29.85 6.17 10.30
CA SER A 49 -29.02 6.42 11.47
C SER A 49 -28.90 7.93 11.54
N ASP A 50 -29.65 8.51 12.47
CA ASP A 50 -29.61 9.91 12.86
C ASP A 50 -28.34 10.20 13.67
N ARG A 51 -27.21 9.68 13.19
CA ARG A 51 -25.93 10.35 13.37
C ARG A 51 -25.81 11.32 12.20
N THR A 52 -26.56 12.41 12.29
CA THR A 52 -26.06 13.71 11.86
C THR A 52 -24.72 13.90 12.58
N ILE A 53 -23.65 13.41 11.96
CA ILE A 53 -22.38 14.08 12.12
C ILE A 53 -22.60 15.36 11.34
N GLU A 54 -23.11 16.38 12.03
CA GLU A 54 -23.00 17.75 11.55
C GLU A 54 -21.53 17.96 11.14
N PRO A 55 -21.26 18.66 10.03
CA PRO A 55 -19.90 19.01 9.64
C PRO A 55 -19.38 20.11 10.57
N GLN A 56 -19.26 19.81 11.86
CA GLN A 56 -18.26 20.47 12.67
C GLN A 56 -16.93 19.96 12.13
N THR A 57 -16.18 20.87 11.52
CA THR A 57 -14.80 20.71 11.05
C THR A 57 -13.98 19.96 12.09
N ARG A 58 -13.94 18.63 11.99
CA ARG A 58 -12.91 17.84 12.66
C ARG A 58 -11.60 18.23 11.97
N ASP A 59 -10.66 18.75 12.73
CA ASP A 59 -9.30 19.00 12.24
C ASP A 59 -8.77 17.73 11.56
N LEU A 60 -8.06 17.91 10.45
CA LEU A 60 -7.42 16.83 9.71
C LEU A 60 -6.54 16.01 10.67
N LEU A 61 -6.69 14.69 10.66
CA LEU A 61 -5.94 13.84 11.57
C LEU A 61 -4.43 13.93 11.25
N THR A 62 -4.08 14.02 9.98
CA THR A 62 -2.72 14.27 9.52
C THR A 62 -2.13 15.58 10.06
N LEU A 63 -2.92 16.65 10.11
CA LEU A 63 -2.50 17.92 10.71
C LEU A 63 -2.24 17.76 12.21
N LYS A 64 -3.14 17.07 12.92
CA LYS A 64 -2.96 16.77 14.36
C LYS A 64 -1.65 16.01 14.60
N LEU A 65 -1.43 14.90 13.87
CA LEU A 65 -0.22 14.08 14.01
C LEU A 65 1.05 14.86 13.68
N LEU A 66 1.04 15.71 12.65
CA LEU A 66 2.20 16.51 12.29
C LEU A 66 2.49 17.60 13.32
N ARG A 67 1.46 18.24 13.91
CA ARG A 67 1.61 19.18 15.03
C ARG A 67 2.27 18.50 16.24
N GLU A 68 1.79 17.31 16.61
CA GLU A 68 2.38 16.52 17.70
C GLU A 68 3.83 16.13 17.41
N ALA A 69 4.15 15.75 16.18
CA ALA A 69 5.50 15.43 15.75
C ALA A 69 6.44 16.64 15.86
N ILE A 70 6.01 17.84 15.39
CA ILE A 70 6.80 19.08 15.49
C ILE A 70 7.06 19.44 16.95
N GLN A 71 6.03 19.42 17.79
CA GLN A 71 6.15 19.74 19.22
C GLN A 71 7.06 18.76 19.95
N SER A 72 6.99 17.47 19.62
CA SER A 72 7.83 16.46 20.24
C SER A 72 9.31 16.58 19.84
N GLN A 73 9.62 16.95 18.59
CA GLN A 73 11.00 17.08 18.12
C GLN A 73 11.61 18.43 18.49
N ASN A 74 10.79 19.44 18.79
CA ASN A 74 11.21 20.77 19.19
C ASN A 74 10.66 21.14 20.59
N PRO A 75 11.02 20.39 21.64
CA PRO A 75 10.44 20.57 22.97
C PRO A 75 10.80 21.94 23.56
N GLY A 76 9.77 22.73 23.89
CA GLY A 76 9.94 24.07 24.47
C GLY A 76 10.25 25.18 23.47
N ASP A 77 10.22 24.88 22.17
CA ASP A 77 10.44 25.87 21.11
C ASP A 77 9.13 26.58 20.73
N ARG A 78 8.95 27.80 21.22
CA ARG A 78 7.75 28.60 20.96
C ARG A 78 7.58 28.93 19.47
N VAL A 79 8.67 29.18 18.74
CA VAL A 79 8.58 29.56 17.31
C VAL A 79 8.03 28.39 16.50
N MET A 80 8.54 27.17 16.73
CA MET A 80 8.03 25.99 16.03
C MET A 80 6.61 25.61 16.47
N GLY A 81 6.25 25.85 17.74
CA GLY A 81 4.88 25.73 18.23
C GLY A 81 3.91 26.67 17.49
N ASP A 82 4.26 27.94 17.37
CA ASP A 82 3.46 28.95 16.67
C ASP A 82 3.39 28.66 15.16
N PHE A 83 4.47 28.16 14.54
CA PHE A 83 4.46 27.73 13.13
C PHE A 83 3.43 26.60 12.91
N ALA A 84 3.44 25.59 13.80
CA ALA A 84 2.53 24.45 13.71
C ALA A 84 1.06 24.85 13.94
N GLU A 85 0.81 25.92 14.70
CA GLU A 85 -0.53 26.42 14.97
C GLU A 85 -1.06 27.32 13.85
N TYR A 86 -0.30 28.35 13.47
CA TYR A 86 -0.78 29.40 12.56
C TYR A 86 -0.51 29.12 11.08
N VAL A 87 0.65 28.54 10.75
CA VAL A 87 1.14 28.45 9.36
C VAL A 87 0.80 27.09 8.74
N LEU A 88 1.11 26.01 9.46
CA LEU A 88 0.98 24.65 8.95
C LEU A 88 -0.42 24.30 8.41
N PRO A 89 -1.55 24.62 9.07
CA PRO A 89 -2.88 24.25 8.55
C PRO A 89 -3.19 24.91 7.21
N ASN A 90 -2.81 26.18 7.06
CA ASN A 90 -3.03 26.93 5.85
C ASN A 90 -2.11 26.45 4.72
N LEU A 91 -0.85 26.14 5.05
CA LEU A 91 0.13 25.61 4.11
C LEU A 91 -0.35 24.28 3.51
N LEU A 92 -0.72 23.31 4.35
CA LEU A 92 -1.16 21.98 3.90
C LEU A 92 -2.39 22.05 2.99
N ARG A 93 -3.30 23.00 3.23
CA ARG A 93 -4.49 23.22 2.40
C ARG A 93 -4.14 23.84 1.04
N VAL A 94 -3.31 24.87 1.01
CA VAL A 94 -3.02 25.63 -0.22
C VAL A 94 -2.11 24.84 -1.18
N ALA A 95 -1.17 24.06 -0.66
CA ALA A 95 -0.13 23.41 -1.47
C ALA A 95 -0.41 21.92 -1.80
N ILE A 96 -1.59 21.40 -1.45
CA ILE A 96 -1.97 20.01 -1.74
C ILE A 96 -1.99 19.72 -3.24
N GLY A 97 -1.28 18.66 -3.65
CA GLY A 97 -1.14 18.23 -5.05
C GLY A 97 -0.33 19.18 -5.93
N VAL A 98 0.26 20.23 -5.38
CA VAL A 98 1.07 21.22 -6.12
C VAL A 98 2.51 20.74 -6.20
N THR A 99 3.10 20.78 -7.40
CA THR A 99 4.49 20.41 -7.65
C THR A 99 5.43 21.60 -7.49
N ALA A 100 6.43 21.50 -6.61
CA ALA A 100 7.54 22.45 -6.56
C ALA A 100 8.58 22.14 -7.64
N LYS A 101 8.95 20.85 -7.76
CA LYS A 101 9.87 20.31 -8.77
C LYS A 101 9.19 19.14 -9.51
N GLY A 102 9.64 18.85 -10.73
CA GLY A 102 9.04 17.82 -11.59
C GLY A 102 7.70 18.23 -12.22
N GLY A 103 6.78 17.28 -12.36
CA GLY A 103 5.43 17.47 -12.90
C GLY A 103 5.38 17.90 -14.37
N LYS A 104 4.25 18.50 -14.76
CA LYS A 104 3.93 19.03 -16.10
C LYS A 104 4.97 20.03 -16.63
N PHE A 105 5.73 20.68 -15.75
CA PHE A 105 6.82 21.56 -16.17
C PHE A 105 7.85 20.81 -17.05
N PHE A 106 8.18 19.57 -16.69
CA PHE A 106 9.10 18.76 -17.49
C PHE A 106 8.45 18.24 -18.79
N ASP A 107 7.14 18.01 -18.81
CA ASP A 107 6.44 17.67 -20.05
C ASP A 107 6.49 18.83 -21.05
N GLU A 108 6.34 20.07 -20.57
CA GLU A 108 6.46 21.24 -21.42
C GLU A 108 7.88 21.43 -21.96
N LEU A 109 8.90 21.20 -21.13
CA LEU A 109 10.29 21.23 -21.55
C LEU A 109 10.58 20.15 -22.58
N ASP A 110 10.12 18.92 -22.34
CA ASP A 110 10.27 17.79 -23.25
C ASP A 110 9.59 18.09 -24.60
N ARG A 111 8.42 18.76 -24.60
CA ARG A 111 7.74 19.22 -25.82
C ARG A 111 8.49 20.33 -26.55
N LYS A 112 9.10 21.26 -25.82
CA LYS A 112 9.81 22.43 -26.40
C LYS A 112 11.20 22.10 -26.93
N GLN A 113 11.94 21.24 -26.23
CA GLN A 113 13.38 20.99 -26.48
C GLN A 113 13.69 19.56 -26.92
N GLY A 114 12.74 18.63 -26.77
CA GLY A 114 12.95 17.20 -26.98
C GLY A 114 13.57 16.53 -25.75
N LYS A 115 13.05 15.37 -25.37
CA LYS A 115 13.39 14.64 -24.13
C LYS A 115 14.90 14.42 -23.92
N GLU A 116 15.63 14.15 -25.00
CA GLU A 116 17.07 13.87 -24.98
C GLU A 116 17.93 15.11 -24.64
N ASN A 117 17.39 16.32 -24.84
CA ASN A 117 18.12 17.58 -24.65
C ASN A 117 17.88 18.22 -23.28
N VAL A 118 17.01 17.65 -22.44
CA VAL A 118 16.63 18.21 -21.14
C VAL A 118 17.46 17.56 -20.02
N ARG A 119 18.10 18.38 -19.18
CA ARG A 119 18.84 17.89 -18.00
C ARG A 119 17.87 17.38 -16.93
N ARG A 120 17.81 16.06 -16.71
CA ARG A 120 16.81 15.40 -15.85
C ARG A 120 17.16 15.31 -14.36
N HIS A 121 18.28 15.90 -13.91
CA HIS A 121 18.68 15.92 -12.50
C HIS A 121 17.60 16.45 -11.53
N ASN A 122 16.69 17.32 -11.98
CA ASN A 122 15.58 17.87 -11.18
C ASN A 122 14.20 17.44 -11.73
N ALA A 123 14.16 16.38 -12.54
CA ALA A 123 12.93 15.89 -13.14
C ALA A 123 12.05 15.11 -12.16
N ALA A 124 12.62 14.65 -11.04
CA ALA A 124 11.87 13.94 -10.01
C ALA A 124 10.89 14.87 -9.28
N ASP A 125 9.65 14.41 -9.18
CA ASP A 125 8.57 15.13 -8.54
C ASP A 125 8.86 15.40 -7.07
N GLN A 126 8.55 16.63 -6.67
CA GLN A 126 8.50 17.02 -5.26
C GLN A 126 7.30 17.94 -5.02
N SER A 127 6.47 17.61 -4.03
CA SER A 127 5.34 18.46 -3.65
C SER A 127 5.83 19.76 -3.02
N LEU A 128 5.04 20.83 -3.14
CA LEU A 128 5.36 22.12 -2.55
C LEU A 128 5.38 22.05 -1.01
N ASN A 129 4.45 21.31 -0.41
CA ASN A 129 4.49 21.00 1.02
C ASN A 129 5.81 20.36 1.42
N THR A 130 6.22 19.30 0.72
CA THR A 130 7.45 18.58 1.05
C THR A 130 8.68 19.45 0.83
N HIS A 131 8.75 20.22 -0.25
CA HIS A 131 9.87 21.13 -0.52
C HIS A 131 10.06 22.14 0.63
N LEU A 132 8.98 22.75 1.09
CA LEU A 132 9.01 23.72 2.18
C LEU A 132 9.31 23.05 3.53
N LEU A 133 8.68 21.92 3.87
CA LEU A 133 8.93 21.25 5.14
C LEU A 133 10.33 20.61 5.20
N ASN A 134 10.78 19.98 4.12
CA ASN A 134 12.12 19.38 4.03
C ASN A 134 13.23 20.43 4.03
N GLY A 135 12.98 21.67 3.60
CA GLY A 135 13.93 22.75 3.78
C GLY A 135 13.90 23.34 5.18
N LEU A 136 12.70 23.59 5.72
CA LEU A 136 12.49 24.28 6.98
C LEU A 136 13.03 23.50 8.17
N PHE A 137 12.61 22.25 8.36
CA PHE A 137 12.93 21.48 9.56
C PHE A 137 14.43 21.24 9.77
N PRO A 138 15.23 20.80 8.76
CA PRO A 138 16.66 20.63 8.98
C PRO A 138 17.38 21.97 9.10
N ALA A 139 16.95 23.03 8.41
CA ALA A 139 17.51 24.36 8.61
C ALA A 139 17.24 24.87 10.03
N ASN A 140 16.07 24.58 10.58
CA ASN A 140 15.68 24.88 11.95
C ASN A 140 16.56 24.13 12.97
N LEU A 141 16.78 22.83 12.77
CA LEU A 141 17.66 22.04 13.65
C LEU A 141 19.11 22.53 13.61
N ILE A 142 19.59 22.90 12.41
CA ILE A 142 20.91 23.52 12.25
C ILE A 142 20.97 24.87 12.98
N GLU A 143 19.96 25.72 12.86
CA GLU A 143 19.90 27.02 13.52
C GLU A 143 19.91 26.88 15.06
N GLN A 144 19.10 26.00 15.63
CA GLN A 144 19.14 25.66 17.07
C GLN A 144 20.52 25.14 17.50
N ARG A 145 21.21 24.40 16.62
CA ARG A 145 22.59 23.95 16.89
C ARG A 145 23.57 25.13 16.88
N LEU A 146 23.41 26.07 15.95
CA LEU A 146 24.24 27.28 15.85
C LEU A 146 24.04 28.22 17.05
N GLU A 147 22.83 28.30 17.60
CA GLU A 147 22.50 29.07 18.81
C GLU A 147 23.29 28.58 20.04
N LYS A 148 23.55 27.26 20.12
CA LYS A 148 24.33 26.63 21.20
C LYS A 148 25.85 26.80 21.05
N LEU A 149 26.32 27.19 19.87
CA LEU A 149 27.74 27.37 19.55
C LEU A 149 28.12 28.87 19.60
N ASP A 150 29.40 29.18 19.77
CA ASP A 150 29.87 30.56 19.65
C ASP A 150 30.00 30.93 18.16
N THR A 151 28.90 31.33 17.54
CA THR A 151 28.81 31.64 16.10
C THR A 151 28.28 33.06 15.83
N THR A 152 28.47 33.54 14.60
CA THR A 152 27.85 34.79 14.14
C THR A 152 26.33 34.74 14.17
N VAL A 153 25.72 33.59 13.88
CA VAL A 153 24.26 33.39 13.91
C VAL A 153 23.72 33.60 15.31
N ARG A 154 24.32 32.98 16.34
CA ARG A 154 23.95 33.20 17.75
C ARG A 154 23.93 34.69 18.16
N ARG A 155 24.82 35.50 17.59
CA ARG A 155 24.95 36.93 17.94
C ARG A 155 23.97 37.82 17.17
N SER A 156 23.38 37.33 16.08
CA SER A 156 22.67 38.16 15.09
C SER A 156 21.21 37.74 14.88
N VAL A 157 20.83 36.52 15.28
CA VAL A 157 19.49 35.95 15.09
C VAL A 157 18.85 35.74 16.46
N GLY A 158 17.82 36.54 16.78
CA GLY A 158 16.94 36.32 17.92
C GLY A 158 15.60 35.72 17.49
N GLU A 159 14.62 35.69 18.39
CA GLU A 159 13.30 35.12 18.12
C GLU A 159 12.58 35.79 16.94
N GLN A 160 12.64 37.13 16.86
CA GLN A 160 11.99 37.89 15.79
C GLN A 160 12.64 37.61 14.43
N GLU A 161 13.98 37.65 14.36
CA GLU A 161 14.72 37.34 13.13
C GLU A 161 14.48 35.90 12.68
N ARG A 162 14.33 34.97 13.63
CA ARG A 162 14.00 33.57 13.36
C ARG A 162 12.59 33.41 12.77
N ARG A 163 11.59 34.15 13.27
CA ARG A 163 10.25 34.19 12.65
C ARG A 163 10.31 34.76 11.23
N LEU A 164 11.07 35.82 11.01
CA LEU A 164 11.23 36.43 9.68
C LEU A 164 11.92 35.50 8.68
N VAL A 165 12.96 34.75 9.09
CA VAL A 165 13.63 33.81 8.17
C VAL A 165 12.75 32.62 7.79
N ILE A 166 11.96 32.10 8.73
CA ILE A 166 10.97 31.05 8.46
C ILE A 166 9.92 31.58 7.48
N ALA A 167 9.35 32.76 7.74
CA ALA A 167 8.37 33.38 6.85
C ALA A 167 8.96 33.65 5.44
N GLY A 168 10.16 34.23 5.38
CA GLY A 168 10.87 34.48 4.13
C GLY A 168 11.17 33.21 3.34
N PHE A 169 11.50 32.11 4.02
CA PHE A 169 11.67 30.82 3.38
C PHE A 169 10.35 30.22 2.89
N ILE A 170 9.26 30.26 3.66
CA ILE A 170 7.96 29.77 3.15
C ILE A 170 7.53 30.52 1.87
N LEU A 171 7.91 31.79 1.75
CA LEU A 171 7.58 32.65 0.61
C LEU A 171 8.62 32.60 -0.53
N HIS A 172 9.73 31.84 -0.42
CA HIS A 172 10.84 31.97 -1.37
C HIS A 172 10.49 31.64 -2.82
N ASP A 173 9.67 30.62 -3.02
CA ASP A 173 9.15 30.15 -4.32
C ASP A 173 7.66 30.54 -4.46
N PHE A 174 7.30 31.79 -4.12
CA PHE A 174 5.91 32.24 -4.13
C PHE A 174 5.21 32.10 -5.50
N GLU A 175 5.95 32.02 -6.61
CA GLU A 175 5.42 31.74 -7.94
C GLU A 175 4.83 30.33 -8.11
N LYS A 176 5.10 29.42 -7.17
CA LYS A 176 4.63 28.03 -7.22
C LYS A 176 3.24 27.84 -6.63
N PHE A 177 2.71 28.83 -5.92
CA PHE A 177 1.36 28.75 -5.37
C PHE A 177 0.30 28.83 -6.49
N PRO A 178 -0.76 28.01 -6.43
CA PRO A 178 -1.68 27.77 -7.56
C PRO A 178 -2.53 28.99 -7.96
N ASP A 179 -2.75 29.91 -7.04
CA ASP A 179 -3.51 31.15 -7.18
C ASP A 179 -2.62 32.35 -7.57
N VAL A 180 -1.31 32.16 -7.73
CA VAL A 180 -0.39 33.19 -8.22
C VAL A 180 -0.35 33.18 -9.75
N PRO A 181 -0.41 34.35 -10.42
CA PRO A 181 -0.36 34.40 -11.88
C PRO A 181 0.90 33.74 -12.46
N ASN A 182 0.74 33.05 -13.59
CA ASN A 182 1.87 32.54 -14.37
C ASN A 182 2.85 33.68 -14.72
N ASP A 183 4.15 33.39 -14.72
CA ASP A 183 5.21 34.38 -14.97
C ASP A 183 5.21 35.58 -13.99
N CYS A 184 4.68 35.43 -12.76
CA CYS A 184 4.57 36.54 -11.81
C CYS A 184 5.89 37.27 -11.55
N ARG A 185 7.04 36.60 -11.66
CA ARG A 185 8.38 37.19 -11.51
C ARG A 185 8.70 38.29 -12.53
N LYS A 186 7.98 38.36 -13.65
CA LYS A 186 8.11 39.43 -14.67
C LYS A 186 7.28 40.67 -14.33
N LEU A 187 6.48 40.63 -13.27
CA LEU A 187 5.62 41.76 -12.88
C LEU A 187 6.45 42.87 -12.19
N PRO A 188 5.93 44.10 -12.14
CA PRO A 188 6.56 45.18 -11.39
C PRO A 188 6.67 44.87 -9.90
N LEU A 189 7.67 45.45 -9.22
CA LEU A 189 7.92 45.22 -7.79
C LEU A 189 6.70 45.46 -6.89
N GLU A 190 5.88 46.48 -7.18
CA GLU A 190 4.63 46.73 -6.44
C GLU A 190 3.65 45.57 -6.49
N LYS A 191 3.62 44.83 -7.61
CA LYS A 191 2.81 43.62 -7.72
C LYS A 191 3.41 42.46 -6.92
N HIS A 192 4.73 42.38 -6.82
CA HIS A 192 5.37 41.41 -5.92
C HIS A 192 5.03 41.71 -4.46
N ARG A 193 5.07 42.98 -4.03
CA ARG A 193 4.63 43.39 -2.67
C ARG A 193 3.19 43.00 -2.41
N GLN A 194 2.29 43.22 -3.37
CA GLN A 194 0.89 42.82 -3.26
C GLN A 194 0.73 41.30 -3.11
N ILE A 195 1.42 40.51 -3.94
CA ILE A 195 1.38 39.04 -3.86
C ILE A 195 1.89 38.57 -2.49
N ILE A 196 3.00 39.13 -2.00
CA ILE A 196 3.54 38.78 -0.67
C ILE A 196 2.55 39.16 0.44
N ASP A 197 1.93 40.33 0.41
CA ASP A 197 0.91 40.74 1.38
C ASP A 197 -0.26 39.76 1.43
N GLU A 198 -0.79 39.38 0.26
CA GLU A 198 -1.87 38.40 0.13
C GLU A 198 -1.45 37.02 0.67
N LYS A 199 -0.22 36.58 0.34
CA LYS A 199 0.31 35.29 0.78
C LYS A 199 0.59 35.22 2.27
N VAL A 200 1.10 36.30 2.86
CA VAL A 200 1.35 36.38 4.29
C VAL A 200 0.05 36.15 5.07
N ARG A 201 -1.05 36.79 4.67
CA ARG A 201 -2.36 36.60 5.30
C ARG A 201 -2.97 35.22 5.01
N GLN A 202 -2.89 34.76 3.76
CA GLN A 202 -3.44 33.45 3.38
C GLN A 202 -2.78 32.29 4.13
N LEU A 203 -1.47 32.39 4.38
CA LEU A 203 -0.67 31.38 5.07
C LEU A 203 -0.64 31.58 6.60
N GLY A 204 -1.26 32.61 7.15
CA GLY A 204 -1.20 32.90 8.60
C GLY A 204 0.18 33.35 9.08
N LEU A 205 1.03 33.85 8.17
CA LEU A 205 2.37 34.35 8.49
C LEU A 205 2.32 35.70 9.23
N ASP A 206 1.24 36.45 9.06
CA ASP A 206 0.95 37.69 9.81
C ASP A 206 0.95 37.44 11.32
N SER A 207 0.13 36.50 11.75
CA SER A 207 0.00 36.07 13.15
C SER A 207 1.24 35.35 13.65
N PHE A 208 1.98 34.66 12.75
CA PHE A 208 3.22 33.99 13.11
C PHE A 208 4.39 34.97 13.36
N ILE A 209 4.53 36.01 12.53
CA ILE A 209 5.59 37.02 12.69
C ILE A 209 5.39 37.82 13.98
N ASN A 210 4.15 38.24 14.24
CA ASN A 210 3.79 38.91 15.48
C ASN A 210 2.37 38.53 15.92
N PRO A 211 2.21 37.64 16.92
CA PRO A 211 0.91 37.21 17.40
C PRO A 211 0.05 38.34 18.01
N ASP A 212 0.69 39.38 18.55
CA ASP A 212 0.00 40.47 19.25
C ASP A 212 -0.47 41.58 18.28
N ASP A 213 0.21 41.73 17.14
CA ASP A 213 -0.10 42.72 16.11
C ASP A 213 0.11 42.14 14.69
N PRO A 214 -0.95 41.55 14.09
CA PRO A 214 -0.89 40.95 12.78
C PRO A 214 -0.56 41.93 11.63
N ASP A 215 -0.61 43.24 11.83
CA ASP A 215 -0.22 44.19 10.77
C ASP A 215 1.27 44.58 10.83
N ALA A 216 2.00 44.17 11.87
CA ALA A 216 3.41 44.50 12.07
C ALA A 216 4.34 43.96 10.97
N TYR A 217 3.96 42.88 10.27
CA TYR A 217 4.77 42.34 9.17
C TYR A 217 4.92 43.33 8.00
N ARG A 218 4.02 44.30 7.86
CA ARG A 218 4.05 45.26 6.75
C ARG A 218 5.32 46.10 6.73
N GLU A 219 5.92 46.35 7.89
CA GLU A 219 7.22 47.01 8.01
C GLU A 219 8.36 46.17 7.41
N TYR A 220 8.20 44.85 7.39
CA TYR A 220 9.21 43.87 6.95
C TYR A 220 8.95 43.29 5.55
N ILE A 221 7.99 43.82 4.77
CA ILE A 221 7.68 43.29 3.43
C ILE A 221 8.92 43.28 2.52
N ASP A 222 9.71 44.35 2.54
CA ASP A 222 10.93 44.43 1.73
C ASP A 222 12.05 43.52 2.25
N ASP A 223 12.10 43.25 3.56
CA ASP A 223 12.98 42.21 4.14
C ASP A 223 12.56 40.81 3.67
N LEU A 224 11.26 40.48 3.73
CA LEU A 224 10.72 39.19 3.28
C LEU A 224 10.99 38.97 1.78
N LEU A 225 10.80 39.99 0.94
CA LEU A 225 11.14 39.96 -0.47
C LEU A 225 12.64 39.75 -0.69
N CYS A 226 13.49 40.42 0.10
CA CYS A 226 14.93 40.22 0.04
C CYS A 226 15.31 38.77 0.37
N LEU A 227 14.73 38.18 1.42
CA LEU A 227 14.97 36.78 1.80
C LEU A 227 14.49 35.82 0.69
N ALA A 228 13.29 36.05 0.16
CA ALA A 228 12.71 35.24 -0.91
C ALA A 228 13.57 35.24 -2.19
N TYR A 229 14.07 36.42 -2.60
CA TYR A 229 14.93 36.53 -3.78
C TYR A 229 16.32 35.92 -3.59
N ASN A 230 16.89 36.05 -2.40
CA ASN A 230 18.24 35.59 -2.09
C ASN A 230 18.29 34.16 -1.52
N ALA A 231 17.19 33.41 -1.57
CA ALA A 231 17.16 31.97 -1.32
C ALA A 231 18.00 31.18 -2.36
N GLN A 232 18.22 31.75 -3.54
CA GLN A 232 19.13 31.22 -4.56
C GLN A 232 20.31 32.17 -4.80
N ARG A 233 21.45 31.64 -5.28
CA ARG A 233 22.66 32.42 -5.58
C ARG A 233 22.93 32.68 -7.06
N ARG A 234 22.07 32.20 -7.96
CA ARG A 234 22.37 32.10 -9.41
C ARG A 234 21.59 33.08 -10.30
N TRP A 235 20.35 33.37 -9.96
CA TRP A 235 19.45 34.23 -10.73
C TRP A 235 18.74 35.17 -9.77
N ASP A 236 18.49 36.42 -10.19
CA ASP A 236 17.71 37.42 -9.44
C ASP A 236 18.16 37.70 -7.99
N THR A 237 19.47 37.58 -7.71
CA THR A 237 20.05 37.94 -6.40
C THR A 237 20.09 39.46 -6.23
N ASN A 238 19.16 40.01 -5.46
CA ASN A 238 18.93 41.46 -5.38
C ASN A 238 19.61 42.09 -4.16
N TRP A 239 20.94 42.14 -4.14
CA TRP A 239 21.71 42.82 -3.09
C TRP A 239 21.92 44.32 -3.36
N ASN A 240 21.65 44.81 -4.57
CA ASN A 240 21.65 46.25 -4.88
C ASN A 240 20.26 46.86 -4.68
N PHE A 241 19.91 47.11 -3.42
CA PHE A 241 18.58 47.59 -3.03
C PHE A 241 18.18 48.91 -3.70
N SER A 242 19.15 49.82 -3.91
CA SER A 242 18.92 51.12 -4.53
C SER A 242 18.50 51.04 -6.00
N GLU A 243 19.03 50.06 -6.74
CA GLU A 243 18.71 49.84 -8.15
C GLU A 243 17.39 49.08 -8.31
N PHE A 244 17.09 48.18 -7.39
CA PHE A 244 15.88 47.35 -7.43
C PHE A 244 14.66 48.01 -6.76
N GLY A 245 14.86 49.03 -5.91
CA GLY A 245 13.80 49.74 -5.21
C GLY A 245 13.29 49.05 -3.93
N LEU A 246 14.13 48.22 -3.28
CA LEU A 246 13.86 47.61 -1.98
C LEU A 246 14.42 48.48 -0.84
N ASN A 247 13.73 48.53 0.30
CA ASN A 247 14.14 49.27 1.50
C ASN A 247 14.03 48.37 2.76
N PRO A 248 14.87 47.32 2.88
CA PRO A 248 14.84 46.45 4.07
C PRO A 248 15.19 47.20 5.35
N VAL A 249 14.54 46.84 6.46
CA VAL A 249 14.72 47.48 7.77
C VAL A 249 15.85 46.82 8.58
N LEU A 250 16.11 45.54 8.34
CA LEU A 250 17.14 44.79 9.06
C LEU A 250 18.56 45.25 8.67
N ARG A 251 19.49 45.16 9.63
CA ARG A 251 20.91 45.47 9.39
C ARG A 251 21.52 44.46 8.41
N ASP A 252 22.42 44.94 7.55
CA ASP A 252 23.12 44.13 6.54
C ASP A 252 23.67 42.80 7.05
N ARG A 253 24.29 42.77 8.24
CA ARG A 253 24.87 41.54 8.81
C ARG A 253 23.79 40.53 9.15
N THR A 254 22.71 40.96 9.80
CA THR A 254 21.57 40.11 10.13
C THR A 254 20.90 39.60 8.86
N LEU A 255 20.61 40.50 7.91
CA LEU A 255 19.94 40.16 6.65
C LEU A 255 20.72 39.13 5.82
N ARG A 256 22.06 39.23 5.80
CA ARG A 256 22.94 38.22 5.18
C ARG A 256 22.87 36.87 5.88
N SER A 257 22.92 36.83 7.22
CA SER A 257 22.77 35.58 7.96
C SER A 257 21.42 34.93 7.71
N LEU A 258 20.34 35.71 7.66
CA LEU A 258 19.00 35.19 7.35
C LEU A 258 18.92 34.68 5.92
N SER A 259 19.46 35.41 4.94
CA SER A 259 19.49 34.96 3.55
C SER A 259 20.33 33.69 3.35
N ASP A 260 21.46 33.54 4.06
CA ASP A 260 22.27 32.31 4.02
C ASP A 260 21.52 31.12 4.65
N LEU A 261 20.74 31.34 5.72
CA LEU A 261 19.85 30.32 6.29
C LEU A 261 18.73 29.93 5.34
N THR A 262 18.06 30.90 4.71
CA THR A 262 17.03 30.64 3.67
C THR A 262 17.63 29.88 2.49
N CYS A 263 18.83 30.26 2.04
CA CYS A 263 19.55 29.59 0.97
C CYS A 263 19.98 28.18 1.36
N LEU A 264 20.35 27.95 2.62
CA LEU A 264 20.63 26.61 3.14
C LEU A 264 19.37 25.75 3.09
N ALA A 265 18.23 26.25 3.56
CA ALA A 265 16.95 25.55 3.54
C ALA A 265 16.54 25.11 2.11
N ASP A 266 16.56 26.04 1.14
CA ASP A 266 16.28 25.70 -0.27
C ASP A 266 17.31 24.71 -0.85
N SER A 267 18.59 24.89 -0.51
CA SER A 267 19.65 23.98 -1.00
C SER A 267 19.48 22.57 -0.45
N LEU A 268 19.11 22.41 0.82
CA LEU A 268 18.80 21.10 1.41
C LEU A 268 17.61 20.47 0.70
N ALA A 269 16.54 21.22 0.45
CA ALA A 269 15.32 20.72 -0.18
C ALA A 269 15.49 20.35 -1.67
N SER A 270 16.47 20.94 -2.37
CA SER A 270 16.64 20.79 -3.82
C SER A 270 17.84 19.93 -4.27
N ILE A 271 18.92 19.90 -3.49
CA ILE A 271 20.17 19.21 -3.86
C ILE A 271 20.14 17.76 -3.40
N ILE A 272 19.71 17.50 -2.17
CA ILE A 272 19.86 16.18 -1.54
C ILE A 272 18.81 15.21 -2.06
N LYS A 273 19.28 14.17 -2.75
CA LYS A 273 18.48 13.04 -3.27
C LYS A 273 19.07 11.70 -2.85
N HIS A 274 20.37 11.68 -2.57
CA HIS A 274 21.10 10.53 -2.09
C HIS A 274 21.99 10.94 -0.91
N PRO A 275 22.38 10.01 -0.02
CA PRO A 275 23.21 10.35 1.14
C PRO A 275 24.54 11.03 0.75
N GLN A 276 25.12 10.67 -0.40
CA GLN A 276 26.37 11.22 -0.92
C GLN A 276 26.28 12.70 -1.27
N ASP A 277 25.07 13.23 -1.51
CA ASP A 277 24.88 14.65 -1.84
C ASP A 277 25.27 15.58 -0.67
N ALA A 278 25.47 15.04 0.53
CA ALA A 278 26.07 15.74 1.66
C ALA A 278 27.47 16.31 1.34
N GLU A 279 28.19 15.76 0.37
CA GLU A 279 29.51 16.25 -0.07
C GLU A 279 29.40 17.44 -1.05
N ASN A 280 28.20 17.90 -1.40
CA ASN A 280 28.01 19.01 -2.32
C ASN A 280 28.73 20.29 -1.83
N THR A 281 29.51 20.91 -2.71
CA THR A 281 30.34 22.08 -2.38
C THR A 281 29.50 23.24 -1.86
N ARG A 282 28.32 23.50 -2.44
CA ARG A 282 27.46 24.63 -2.02
C ARG A 282 26.94 24.45 -0.59
N LEU A 283 26.50 23.23 -0.24
CA LEU A 283 26.03 22.92 1.12
C LEU A 283 27.16 23.08 2.13
N ASN A 284 28.35 22.59 1.80
CA ASN A 284 29.53 22.68 2.66
C ASN A 284 30.04 24.12 2.82
N GLU A 285 29.96 24.96 1.79
CA GLU A 285 30.26 26.39 1.89
C GLU A 285 29.25 27.14 2.80
N LEU A 286 27.96 26.84 2.65
CA LEU A 286 26.90 27.46 3.46
C LEU A 286 27.03 27.10 4.94
N ILE A 287 27.17 25.81 5.26
CA ILE A 287 27.32 25.39 6.66
C ILE A 287 28.63 25.90 7.27
N HIS A 288 29.72 25.97 6.48
CA HIS A 288 30.97 26.54 6.93
C HIS A 288 30.83 28.03 7.27
N SER A 289 30.17 28.81 6.41
CA SER A 289 29.90 30.24 6.63
C SER A 289 29.02 30.47 7.87
N LEU A 290 27.91 29.73 7.99
CA LEU A 290 26.95 29.89 9.08
C LEU A 290 27.50 29.44 10.45
N SER A 291 28.36 28.42 10.45
CA SER A 291 28.94 27.85 11.69
C SER A 291 30.31 28.39 12.07
N ASP A 292 30.83 29.39 11.35
CA ASP A 292 32.22 29.86 11.48
C ASP A 292 33.24 28.69 11.40
N GLY A 293 32.96 27.71 10.54
CA GLY A 293 33.77 26.51 10.29
C GLY A 293 33.70 25.42 11.36
N GLN A 294 32.77 25.51 12.32
CA GLN A 294 32.65 24.54 13.42
C GLN A 294 31.85 23.28 13.06
N LEU A 295 31.01 23.33 12.02
CA LEU A 295 30.14 22.24 11.60
C LEU A 295 30.39 21.83 10.15
N LYS A 296 30.07 20.58 9.83
CA LYS A 296 30.13 19.98 8.48
C LYS A 296 29.03 18.94 8.31
N PHE A 297 28.66 18.66 7.06
CA PHE A 297 27.82 17.50 6.75
C PHE A 297 28.67 16.24 6.58
N THR A 298 28.07 15.10 6.92
CA THR A 298 28.65 13.77 6.70
C THR A 298 27.52 12.76 6.57
N TYR A 299 27.79 11.53 6.14
CA TYR A 299 26.75 10.56 5.85
C TYR A 299 27.20 9.12 6.04
N HIS A 300 26.25 8.19 6.03
CA HIS A 300 26.49 6.82 5.63
C HIS A 300 25.51 6.44 4.51
N SER A 301 25.87 5.44 3.71
CA SER A 301 24.97 4.88 2.69
C SER A 301 25.09 3.36 2.62
N ILE A 302 24.04 2.74 2.10
CA ILE A 302 23.88 1.31 1.88
C ILE A 302 23.59 1.13 0.39
N ALA A 303 24.29 0.20 -0.26
CA ALA A 303 24.22 0.01 -1.71
C ALA A 303 22.88 -0.55 -2.23
N GLU A 304 22.00 -1.05 -1.36
CA GLU A 304 20.73 -1.68 -1.73
C GLU A 304 19.63 -1.47 -0.68
N ASN A 305 18.37 -1.43 -1.12
CA ASN A 305 17.19 -1.40 -0.27
C ASN A 305 16.46 -2.75 -0.27
N ARG A 306 16.48 -3.45 0.87
CA ARG A 306 15.76 -4.73 1.06
C ARG A 306 14.47 -4.60 1.85
N GLY A 307 14.22 -3.46 2.51
CA GLY A 307 13.11 -3.30 3.45
C GLY A 307 13.57 -3.40 4.90
N VAL A 308 13.23 -4.51 5.58
CA VAL A 308 13.46 -4.65 7.02
C VAL A 308 14.95 -4.63 7.36
N LEU A 309 15.75 -5.41 6.63
CA LEU A 309 17.18 -5.52 6.87
C LEU A 309 17.91 -4.17 6.70
N THR A 310 17.51 -3.38 5.70
CA THR A 310 18.05 -2.04 5.46
C THR A 310 17.76 -1.10 6.63
N ASN A 311 16.53 -1.12 7.17
CA ASN A 311 16.19 -0.35 8.37
C ASN A 311 17.05 -0.75 9.58
N VAL A 312 17.30 -2.04 9.79
CA VAL A 312 18.14 -2.51 10.90
C VAL A 312 19.59 -2.04 10.74
N VAL A 313 20.17 -2.12 9.54
CA VAL A 313 21.54 -1.65 9.29
C VAL A 313 21.65 -0.13 9.44
N ASN A 314 20.70 0.64 8.90
CA ASN A 314 20.66 2.09 9.07
C ASN A 314 20.64 2.46 10.55
N ASN A 315 19.80 1.81 11.35
CA ASN A 315 19.73 2.08 12.78
C ASN A 315 21.01 1.66 13.53
N ALA A 316 21.63 0.53 13.18
CA ALA A 316 22.92 0.15 13.76
C ALA A 316 24.02 1.17 13.41
N LEU A 317 24.02 1.72 12.20
CA LEU A 317 24.96 2.77 11.81
C LEU A 317 24.70 4.08 12.57
N MET A 318 23.44 4.49 12.73
CA MET A 318 23.10 5.66 13.54
C MET A 318 23.59 5.53 14.98
N GLU A 319 23.40 4.36 15.60
CA GLU A 319 23.92 4.08 16.95
C GLU A 319 25.45 4.19 17.03
N VAL A 320 26.17 3.71 15.99
CA VAL A 320 27.65 3.85 15.96
C VAL A 320 28.06 5.32 15.90
N HIS A 321 27.33 6.18 15.17
CA HIS A 321 27.61 7.61 15.12
C HIS A 321 27.28 8.29 16.46
N THR A 322 26.10 8.04 17.01
CA THR A 322 25.64 8.71 18.24
C THR A 322 26.35 8.21 19.49
N ALA A 323 26.87 6.98 19.50
CA ALA A 323 27.68 6.45 20.61
C ALA A 323 29.01 7.20 20.82
N LEU A 324 29.45 8.01 19.86
CA LEU A 324 30.61 8.88 20.02
C LEU A 324 30.27 10.20 20.74
N ASN A 325 28.98 10.53 20.87
CA ASN A 325 28.54 11.70 21.62
C ASN A 325 28.81 11.50 23.12
N THR A 326 29.09 12.60 23.80
CA THR A 326 29.30 12.65 25.25
C THR A 326 28.36 13.68 25.87
N ASP A 327 28.15 13.62 27.19
CA ASP A 327 27.34 14.60 27.91
C ASP A 327 27.80 16.04 27.69
N ALA A 328 29.11 16.23 27.44
CA ALA A 328 29.72 17.54 27.19
C ALA A 328 29.75 17.97 25.72
N CYS A 329 29.64 17.02 24.77
CA CYS A 329 29.84 17.30 23.35
C CYS A 329 29.04 16.36 22.45
N THR A 330 28.11 16.94 21.68
CA THR A 330 27.46 16.27 20.54
C THR A 330 28.36 16.38 19.31
N TYR A 331 28.93 15.26 18.88
CA TYR A 331 29.75 15.18 17.68
C TYR A 331 28.93 14.91 16.43
N TYR A 332 27.93 14.02 16.52
CA TYR A 332 27.09 13.59 15.42
C TYR A 332 25.61 13.72 15.78
N GLU A 333 24.85 14.34 14.89
CA GLU A 333 23.41 14.50 15.03
C GLU A 333 22.74 14.06 13.72
N PRO A 334 21.91 13.00 13.73
CA PRO A 334 21.14 12.59 12.55
C PRO A 334 20.24 13.73 12.09
N LEU A 335 20.30 14.06 10.80
CA LEU A 335 19.57 15.21 10.24
C LEU A 335 18.54 14.76 9.20
N LEU A 336 18.95 13.94 8.23
CA LEU A 336 18.10 13.55 7.10
C LEU A 336 18.10 12.03 6.94
N TYR A 337 16.91 11.44 6.83
CA TYR A 337 16.70 9.99 6.73
C TYR A 337 16.30 9.63 5.30
N LEU A 338 17.16 8.88 4.60
CA LEU A 338 16.92 8.37 3.26
C LEU A 338 16.77 6.83 3.32
N PRO A 339 16.07 6.20 2.36
CA PRO A 339 15.89 4.74 2.37
C PRO A 339 17.22 3.98 2.44
N THR A 340 18.24 4.51 1.77
CA THR A 340 19.57 3.91 1.66
C THR A 340 20.61 4.50 2.60
N GLY A 341 20.26 5.44 3.50
CA GLY A 341 21.27 6.04 4.37
C GLY A 341 20.81 7.23 5.19
N VAL A 342 21.72 7.83 5.94
CA VAL A 342 21.43 8.99 6.80
C VAL A 342 22.51 10.04 6.59
N ILE A 343 22.10 11.30 6.54
CA ILE A 343 22.99 12.46 6.58
C ILE A 343 22.97 13.02 7.99
N TYR A 344 24.15 13.32 8.50
CA TYR A 344 24.40 13.84 9.84
C TYR A 344 24.97 15.25 9.78
N LEU A 345 24.59 16.07 10.74
CA LEU A 345 25.32 17.27 11.12
C LEU A 345 26.44 16.86 12.08
N ALA A 346 27.69 17.13 11.71
CA ALA A 346 28.85 16.76 12.50
C ALA A 346 29.69 17.97 12.88
N ARG A 347 30.34 17.90 14.05
CA ARG A 347 31.41 18.86 14.36
C ARG A 347 32.60 18.65 13.43
N SER A 348 33.30 19.73 13.11
CA SER A 348 34.51 19.66 12.28
C SER A 348 35.58 18.74 12.87
N ASP A 349 35.68 18.69 14.21
CA ASP A 349 36.60 17.87 15.02
C ASP A 349 36.05 16.47 15.40
N ALA A 350 34.94 16.02 14.80
CA ALA A 350 34.32 14.74 15.14
C ALA A 350 35.26 13.53 14.89
N PRO A 351 35.33 12.54 15.83
CA PRO A 351 36.15 11.35 15.67
C PRO A 351 35.70 10.46 14.51
N ALA A 352 36.63 9.76 13.85
CA ALA A 352 36.29 8.87 12.74
C ALA A 352 35.45 7.66 13.16
N ILE A 353 34.52 7.25 12.30
CA ILE A 353 33.63 6.11 12.52
C ILE A 353 34.37 4.78 12.29
N SER A 354 34.35 3.91 13.31
CA SER A 354 34.81 2.53 13.18
C SER A 354 33.65 1.61 12.79
N ILE A 355 33.87 0.73 11.80
CA ILE A 355 32.89 -0.26 11.34
C ILE A 355 33.28 -1.70 11.70
N ALA A 356 34.34 -1.87 12.51
CA ALA A 356 34.89 -3.19 12.80
C ALA A 356 33.91 -4.11 13.55
N ASP A 357 33.09 -3.54 14.42
CA ASP A 357 32.08 -4.22 15.23
C ASP A 357 30.66 -4.14 14.65
N LEU A 358 30.47 -3.40 13.55
CA LEU A 358 29.16 -3.18 12.92
C LEU A 358 28.44 -4.49 12.55
N PRO A 359 29.09 -5.51 11.94
CA PRO A 359 28.44 -6.78 11.67
C PRO A 359 27.83 -7.45 12.90
N GLU A 360 28.55 -7.46 14.04
CA GLU A 360 28.03 -8.05 15.28
C GLU A 360 26.91 -7.22 15.89
N ARG A 361 26.97 -5.89 15.79
CA ARG A 361 25.88 -5.01 16.22
C ARG A 361 24.59 -5.29 15.45
N VAL A 362 24.68 -5.44 14.13
CA VAL A 362 23.53 -5.78 13.28
C VAL A 362 22.94 -7.14 13.69
N VAL A 363 23.77 -8.16 13.89
CA VAL A 363 23.32 -9.48 14.37
C VAL A 363 22.63 -9.38 15.73
N SER A 364 23.26 -8.69 16.69
CA SER A 364 22.71 -8.51 18.04
C SER A 364 21.36 -7.80 18.00
N LYS A 365 21.23 -6.78 17.15
CA LYS A 365 19.99 -6.01 17.00
C LYS A 365 18.86 -6.83 16.37
N ILE A 366 19.16 -7.61 15.32
CA ILE A 366 18.20 -8.58 14.77
C ILE A 366 17.74 -9.55 15.85
N LYS A 367 18.67 -10.11 16.63
CA LYS A 367 18.34 -11.03 17.72
C LYS A 367 17.42 -10.40 18.75
N GLN A 368 17.73 -9.19 19.21
CA GLN A 368 16.92 -8.47 20.18
C GLN A 368 15.51 -8.17 19.67
N LEU A 369 15.39 -7.66 18.44
CA LEU A 369 14.10 -7.32 17.83
C LEU A 369 13.22 -8.57 17.63
N CYS A 370 13.81 -9.65 17.12
CA CYS A 370 13.07 -10.86 16.81
C CYS A 370 12.77 -11.71 18.04
N ALA A 371 13.70 -11.86 18.99
CA ALA A 371 13.51 -12.73 20.14
C ALA A 371 12.29 -12.32 20.97
N GLY A 372 12.12 -11.02 21.24
CA GLY A 372 10.94 -10.52 21.96
C GLY A 372 9.62 -10.79 21.23
N GLN A 373 9.59 -10.65 19.90
CA GLN A 373 8.40 -10.95 19.10
C GLN A 373 8.11 -12.45 19.04
N LEU A 374 9.13 -13.28 18.88
CA LEU A 374 8.99 -14.74 18.86
C LEU A 374 8.53 -15.29 20.21
N GLN A 375 9.02 -14.76 21.33
CA GLN A 375 8.55 -15.13 22.66
C GLN A 375 7.06 -14.80 22.86
N ARG A 376 6.63 -13.61 22.42
CA ARG A 376 5.24 -13.15 22.60
C ARG A 376 4.26 -13.86 21.68
N ARG A 377 4.60 -13.99 20.39
CA ARG A 377 3.67 -14.48 19.35
C ARG A 377 3.84 -15.96 19.05
N GLN A 378 4.94 -16.59 19.46
CA GLN A 378 5.31 -17.97 19.12
C GLN A 378 4.98 -18.34 17.66
N THR A 379 5.24 -17.40 16.73
CA THR A 379 4.90 -17.55 15.31
C THR A 379 5.76 -18.64 14.70
N GLY A 380 5.16 -19.54 13.92
CA GLY A 380 5.88 -20.68 13.33
C GLY A 380 5.89 -21.96 14.19
N PHE A 381 5.30 -21.94 15.38
CA PHE A 381 4.90 -23.17 16.08
C PHE A 381 3.57 -23.68 15.55
N GLY A 382 3.43 -24.99 15.40
CA GLY A 382 2.18 -25.63 15.03
C GLY A 382 2.12 -27.08 15.49
N ARG A 383 0.94 -27.68 15.40
CA ARG A 383 0.72 -29.11 15.63
C ARG A 383 0.46 -29.79 14.29
N ASP A 384 1.08 -30.94 14.06
CA ASP A 384 0.68 -31.85 12.97
C ASP A 384 0.19 -33.19 13.55
N GLY A 385 -0.30 -34.09 12.70
CA GLY A 385 -0.83 -35.38 13.15
C GLY A 385 0.17 -36.28 13.93
N LYS A 386 1.46 -35.89 14.01
CA LYS A 386 2.55 -36.60 14.68
C LYS A 386 3.09 -35.88 15.93
N GLY A 387 2.69 -34.63 16.19
CA GLY A 387 3.07 -33.85 17.37
C GLY A 387 3.34 -32.37 17.07
N MET A 388 3.99 -31.69 18.02
CA MET A 388 4.37 -30.28 17.86
C MET A 388 5.57 -30.10 16.94
N LYS A 389 5.60 -28.99 16.20
CA LYS A 389 6.70 -28.55 15.33
C LYS A 389 6.95 -27.06 15.48
N TYR A 390 8.18 -26.63 15.18
CA TYR A 390 8.58 -25.22 15.12
C TYR A 390 9.38 -24.94 13.84
N ALA A 391 9.52 -23.66 13.48
CA ALA A 391 10.32 -23.25 12.35
C ALA A 391 11.83 -23.22 12.71
N GLU A 392 12.69 -23.77 11.85
CA GLU A 392 14.13 -23.94 12.15
C GLU A 392 14.85 -22.62 12.49
N TYR A 393 14.34 -21.47 12.06
CA TYR A 393 14.94 -20.16 12.37
C TYR A 393 14.96 -19.81 13.86
N TYR A 394 14.16 -20.47 14.71
CA TYR A 394 14.22 -20.25 16.16
C TYR A 394 15.61 -20.49 16.74
N ASN A 395 16.36 -21.43 16.15
CA ASN A 395 17.74 -21.74 16.54
C ASN A 395 18.71 -20.57 16.31
N LEU A 396 18.34 -19.57 15.49
CA LEU A 396 19.16 -18.37 15.26
C LEU A 396 19.02 -17.33 16.39
N PHE A 397 17.94 -17.42 17.18
CA PHE A 397 17.54 -16.39 18.14
C PHE A 397 17.67 -16.82 19.60
N PHE A 398 17.46 -18.09 19.88
CA PHE A 398 17.42 -18.62 21.25
C PHE A 398 18.51 -19.66 21.45
N ASP A 399 19.07 -19.70 22.66
CA ASP A 399 19.81 -20.88 23.07
C ASP A 399 18.86 -22.09 23.26
N THR A 400 19.42 -23.30 23.36
CA THR A 400 18.62 -24.52 23.47
C THR A 400 17.68 -24.49 24.68
N SER A 401 18.06 -23.86 25.79
CA SER A 401 17.25 -23.79 27.01
C SER A 401 16.13 -22.75 26.90
N GLU A 402 16.45 -21.57 26.35
CA GLU A 402 15.48 -20.52 26.05
C GLU A 402 14.43 -21.02 25.06
N LEU A 403 14.83 -21.76 24.01
CA LEU A 403 13.91 -22.34 23.05
C LEU A 403 12.95 -23.35 23.69
N MET A 404 13.43 -24.16 24.64
CA MET A 404 12.58 -25.08 25.40
C MET A 404 11.52 -24.33 26.21
N LEU A 405 11.87 -23.18 26.82
CA LEU A 405 10.90 -22.34 27.55
C LEU A 405 9.85 -21.75 26.60
N VAL A 406 10.26 -21.22 25.45
CA VAL A 406 9.31 -20.73 24.42
C VAL A 406 8.38 -21.86 23.93
N ALA A 407 8.90 -23.09 23.84
CA ALA A 407 8.13 -24.26 23.48
C ALA A 407 7.04 -24.62 24.52
N VAL A 408 7.23 -24.31 25.81
CA VAL A 408 6.17 -24.42 26.83
C VAL A 408 5.01 -23.52 26.46
N ASP A 409 5.28 -22.23 26.28
CA ASP A 409 4.26 -21.23 25.97
C ASP A 409 3.50 -21.58 24.69
N ALA A 410 4.23 -21.99 23.66
CA ALA A 410 3.64 -22.40 22.39
C ALA A 410 2.74 -23.64 22.54
N THR A 411 3.17 -24.64 23.30
CA THR A 411 2.42 -25.89 23.52
C THR A 411 1.14 -25.63 24.30
N LEU A 412 1.22 -24.87 25.39
CA LEU A 412 0.04 -24.54 26.22
C LEU A 412 -0.97 -23.67 25.46
N ARG A 413 -0.50 -22.78 24.58
CA ARG A 413 -1.37 -22.00 23.70
C ARG A 413 -2.10 -22.89 22.68
N ILE A 414 -1.39 -23.80 22.01
CA ILE A 414 -1.93 -24.64 20.93
C ILE A 414 -2.85 -25.75 21.49
N LEU A 415 -2.49 -26.29 22.66
CA LEU A 415 -3.23 -27.29 23.42
C LEU A 415 -3.93 -26.62 24.61
N LYS A 416 -4.74 -25.59 24.33
CA LYS A 416 -5.49 -24.86 25.37
C LYS A 416 -6.45 -25.77 26.13
N ILE A 417 -6.68 -25.47 27.40
CA ILE A 417 -7.68 -26.14 28.24
C ILE A 417 -9.06 -25.98 27.57
N GLY A 418 -9.76 -27.10 27.37
CA GLY A 418 -11.04 -27.15 26.65
C GLY A 418 -10.98 -27.66 25.20
N LYS A 419 -9.79 -27.86 24.63
CA LYS A 419 -9.63 -28.55 23.35
C LYS A 419 -9.74 -30.08 23.53
N ASN A 420 -10.27 -30.79 22.53
CA ASN A 420 -10.36 -32.25 22.57
C ASN A 420 -8.97 -32.88 22.73
N SER A 421 -8.84 -33.75 23.73
CA SER A 421 -7.64 -34.56 23.95
C SER A 421 -7.53 -35.66 22.88
N VAL A 422 -6.30 -36.08 22.57
CA VAL A 422 -6.08 -37.32 21.81
C VAL A 422 -5.45 -38.40 22.68
N ALA A 423 -5.28 -38.15 23.97
CA ALA A 423 -4.68 -39.07 24.93
C ALA A 423 -5.40 -40.43 24.89
N LYS A 424 -6.74 -40.44 24.89
CA LYS A 424 -7.48 -41.72 24.82
C LYS A 424 -7.18 -42.51 23.56
N SER A 425 -7.15 -41.85 22.41
CA SER A 425 -6.77 -42.47 21.13
C SER A 425 -5.35 -43.05 21.17
N ARG A 426 -4.39 -42.37 21.83
CA ARG A 426 -3.02 -42.88 21.98
C ARG A 426 -2.97 -44.09 22.92
N SER A 427 -3.76 -44.08 23.99
CA SER A 427 -3.91 -45.20 24.91
C SER A 427 -4.48 -46.45 24.20
N ASP A 428 -5.54 -46.30 23.42
CA ASP A 428 -6.16 -47.41 22.68
C ASP A 428 -5.19 -48.04 21.66
N ASN A 429 -4.32 -47.23 21.05
CA ASN A 429 -3.27 -47.72 20.16
C ASN A 429 -2.20 -48.54 20.90
N LEU A 430 -1.79 -48.13 22.11
CA LEU A 430 -0.88 -48.92 22.95
C LEU A 430 -1.53 -50.25 23.36
N ILE A 431 -2.80 -50.24 23.74
CA ILE A 431 -3.57 -51.47 24.03
C ILE A 431 -3.66 -52.37 22.80
N LYS A 432 -3.81 -51.79 21.60
CA LYS A 432 -3.79 -52.55 20.35
C LYS A 432 -2.45 -53.23 20.11
N PHE A 433 -1.32 -52.57 20.38
CA PHE A 433 0.00 -53.20 20.31
C PHE A 433 0.17 -54.31 21.37
N GLN A 434 -0.41 -54.13 22.56
CA GLN A 434 -0.44 -55.17 23.59
C GLN A 434 -1.25 -56.40 23.16
N ARG A 435 -2.40 -56.21 22.48
CA ARG A 435 -3.21 -57.31 21.90
C ARG A 435 -2.53 -58.03 20.73
N GLN A 436 -1.50 -57.43 20.14
CA GLN A 436 -0.72 -58.00 19.03
C GLN A 436 0.56 -58.69 19.50
N ASP A 437 0.73 -58.89 20.81
CA ASP A 437 1.95 -59.42 21.45
C ASP A 437 3.22 -58.58 21.18
N VAL A 438 3.04 -57.30 20.79
CA VAL A 438 4.14 -56.35 20.55
C VAL A 438 4.57 -55.69 21.86
N LEU A 439 3.67 -55.51 22.82
CA LEU A 439 3.96 -55.02 24.17
C LEU A 439 3.58 -56.09 25.21
N SER A 440 4.29 -56.14 26.33
CA SER A 440 4.02 -57.14 27.38
C SER A 440 2.66 -56.91 28.05
N ALA A 441 1.97 -57.99 28.40
CA ALA A 441 0.67 -57.96 29.09
C ALA A 441 0.78 -57.43 30.55
N ASP A 442 2.00 -57.39 31.09
CA ASP A 442 2.29 -57.07 32.49
C ASP A 442 2.11 -55.58 32.84
N TYR A 443 1.99 -54.71 31.84
CA TYR A 443 1.87 -53.27 32.02
C TYR A 443 0.47 -52.75 31.69
N LYS A 444 -0.02 -51.78 32.48
CA LYS A 444 -1.30 -51.11 32.26
C LYS A 444 -1.12 -49.86 31.41
N PHE A 445 -1.47 -49.93 30.12
CA PHE A 445 -1.39 -48.80 29.17
C PHE A 445 -2.68 -47.98 29.04
N ASN A 446 -3.71 -48.23 29.87
CA ASN A 446 -4.94 -47.43 29.87
C ASN A 446 -4.75 -46.12 30.64
N PHE A 447 -5.01 -44.99 29.99
CA PHE A 447 -5.09 -43.68 30.61
C PHE A 447 -6.35 -42.91 30.16
N GLU A 448 -6.74 -41.92 30.96
CA GLU A 448 -7.95 -41.10 30.78
C GLU A 448 -7.81 -40.12 29.61
N ASP A 449 -8.94 -39.62 29.12
CA ASP A 449 -8.98 -38.60 28.08
C ASP A 449 -8.75 -37.21 28.69
N ASP A 450 -7.49 -36.80 28.78
CA ASP A 450 -7.06 -35.60 29.51
C ASP A 450 -6.05 -34.79 28.70
N ILE A 451 -6.41 -33.54 28.40
CA ILE A 451 -5.58 -32.60 27.61
C ILE A 451 -4.23 -32.31 28.28
N ARG A 452 -4.13 -32.43 29.62
CA ARG A 452 -2.87 -32.26 30.35
C ARG A 452 -1.85 -33.33 29.98
N ILE A 453 -2.31 -34.54 29.62
CA ILE A 453 -1.45 -35.60 29.11
C ILE A 453 -0.89 -35.19 27.75
N ASP A 454 -1.70 -34.63 26.85
CA ASP A 454 -1.24 -34.14 25.55
C ASP A 454 -0.22 -33.00 25.71
N GLN A 455 -0.47 -32.05 26.61
CA GLN A 455 0.43 -30.91 26.88
C GLN A 455 1.83 -31.37 27.30
N ILE A 456 1.92 -32.26 28.29
CA ILE A 456 3.20 -32.77 28.78
C ILE A 456 3.86 -33.66 27.72
N ALA A 457 3.09 -34.54 27.08
CA ALA A 457 3.63 -35.51 26.16
C ALA A 457 4.18 -34.89 24.87
N GLU A 458 3.43 -33.96 24.26
CA GLU A 458 3.87 -33.28 23.04
C GLU A 458 4.98 -32.28 23.30
N LEU A 459 5.01 -31.64 24.48
CA LEU A 459 6.16 -30.83 24.90
C LEU A 459 7.41 -31.69 25.09
N GLY A 460 7.30 -32.81 25.83
CA GLY A 460 8.43 -33.72 26.06
C GLY A 460 9.03 -34.22 24.76
N ASP A 461 8.18 -34.55 23.78
CA ASP A 461 8.58 -34.97 22.45
C ASP A 461 9.30 -33.87 21.65
N LEU A 462 8.76 -32.66 21.70
CA LEU A 462 9.33 -31.47 21.07
C LEU A 462 10.73 -31.18 21.64
N VAL A 463 10.88 -31.27 22.97
CA VAL A 463 12.16 -31.08 23.66
C VAL A 463 13.15 -32.18 23.29
N SER A 464 12.73 -33.46 23.32
CA SER A 464 13.66 -34.58 23.16
C SER A 464 14.06 -34.86 21.71
N ARG A 465 13.10 -35.03 20.81
CA ARG A 465 13.38 -35.43 19.42
C ARG A 465 13.67 -34.25 18.51
N LYS A 466 13.03 -33.10 18.73
CA LYS A 466 13.17 -31.94 17.83
C LYS A 466 14.29 -31.03 18.30
N ILE A 467 14.14 -30.39 19.47
CA ILE A 467 15.12 -29.40 19.97
C ILE A 467 16.47 -30.07 20.27
N TRP A 468 16.50 -31.06 21.16
CA TRP A 468 17.75 -31.75 21.49
C TRP A 468 18.27 -32.61 20.34
N GLY A 469 17.40 -33.36 19.66
CA GLY A 469 17.79 -34.18 18.51
C GLY A 469 18.43 -33.38 17.37
N GLU A 470 17.94 -32.17 17.07
CA GLU A 470 18.55 -31.28 16.07
C GLU A 470 19.93 -30.77 16.53
N GLN A 471 20.07 -30.43 17.81
CA GLN A 471 21.35 -30.03 18.39
C GLN A 471 22.39 -31.17 18.31
N VAL A 472 21.98 -32.40 18.61
CA VAL A 472 22.78 -33.62 18.47
C VAL A 472 23.25 -33.78 17.01
N ASN A 473 22.33 -33.69 16.04
CA ASN A 473 22.65 -33.79 14.61
C ASN A 473 23.66 -32.71 14.16
N THR A 474 23.52 -31.49 14.69
CA THR A 474 24.42 -30.38 14.41
C THR A 474 25.82 -30.64 14.95
N ILE A 475 25.93 -31.12 16.19
CA ILE A 475 27.20 -31.51 16.81
C ILE A 475 27.85 -32.66 16.02
N GLU A 476 27.10 -33.69 15.66
CA GLU A 476 27.62 -34.80 14.87
C GLU A 476 28.13 -34.36 13.49
N THR A 477 27.43 -33.42 12.85
CA THR A 477 27.85 -32.84 11.58
C THR A 477 29.13 -32.03 11.73
N ALA A 478 29.26 -31.25 12.80
CA ALA A 478 30.50 -30.54 13.14
C ALA A 478 31.66 -31.53 13.39
N ARG A 479 31.41 -32.63 14.11
CA ARG A 479 32.40 -33.71 14.36
C ARG A 479 32.83 -34.44 13.09
N LYS A 480 31.95 -34.59 12.11
CA LYS A 480 32.31 -35.14 10.78
C LYS A 480 33.30 -34.24 10.04
N LYS A 481 33.20 -32.92 10.23
CA LYS A 481 34.12 -31.92 9.64
C LYS A 481 35.42 -31.79 10.45
N ASP A 482 35.33 -31.79 11.78
CA ASP A 482 36.47 -31.75 12.70
C ASP A 482 36.48 -32.95 13.66
N LYS A 483 37.36 -33.91 13.35
CA LYS A 483 37.51 -35.13 14.14
C LYS A 483 38.15 -34.92 15.52
N LYS A 484 38.64 -33.71 15.85
CA LYS A 484 39.24 -33.39 17.15
C LYS A 484 38.20 -33.08 18.24
N LEU A 485 36.94 -32.88 17.87
CA LEU A 485 35.85 -32.59 18.79
C LEU A 485 35.46 -33.82 19.64
N PRO A 486 35.16 -33.64 20.94
CA PRO A 486 34.90 -34.74 21.88
C PRO A 486 33.67 -35.57 21.48
N ALA A 487 33.66 -36.84 21.87
CA ALA A 487 32.51 -37.73 21.66
C ALA A 487 31.30 -37.25 22.47
N LEU A 488 30.14 -37.18 21.80
CA LEU A 488 28.90 -36.78 22.45
C LEU A 488 28.48 -37.87 23.45
N PRO A 489 28.23 -37.53 24.74
CA PRO A 489 27.73 -38.48 25.71
C PRO A 489 26.30 -38.91 25.33
N HIS A 490 25.99 -40.19 25.52
CA HIS A 490 24.62 -40.67 25.31
C HIS A 490 23.72 -40.12 26.42
N LEU A 491 22.68 -39.38 26.02
CA LEU A 491 21.68 -38.78 26.91
C LEU A 491 20.29 -39.12 26.39
N ASP A 492 19.53 -39.91 27.16
CA ASP A 492 18.11 -40.15 26.92
C ASP A 492 17.29 -39.26 27.86
N ILE A 493 16.65 -38.24 27.29
CA ILE A 493 15.85 -37.25 28.03
C ILE A 493 14.64 -37.91 28.71
N VAL A 494 14.07 -38.97 28.12
CA VAL A 494 12.91 -39.67 28.69
C VAL A 494 13.32 -40.38 29.97
N ASP A 495 14.46 -41.08 29.96
CA ASP A 495 15.00 -41.78 31.13
C ASP A 495 15.36 -40.79 32.27
N GLU A 496 15.94 -39.63 31.95
CA GLU A 496 16.28 -38.61 32.96
C GLU A 496 15.05 -37.93 33.57
N ILE A 497 14.03 -37.59 32.77
CA ILE A 497 12.78 -37.03 33.31
C ILE A 497 12.02 -38.04 34.16
N ALA A 498 11.98 -39.32 33.75
CA ALA A 498 11.37 -40.36 34.57
C ALA A 498 12.07 -40.52 35.93
N LYS A 499 13.40 -40.35 36.01
CA LYS A 499 14.13 -40.30 37.29
C LYS A 499 13.79 -39.06 38.11
N PHE A 500 13.80 -37.88 37.47
CA PHE A 500 13.50 -36.60 38.12
C PHE A 500 12.10 -36.57 38.73
N TRP A 501 11.11 -37.15 38.05
CA TRP A 501 9.74 -37.27 38.53
C TRP A 501 9.50 -38.45 39.50
N ASN A 502 10.54 -39.15 39.93
CA ASN A 502 10.46 -40.35 40.79
C ASN A 502 9.59 -41.49 40.19
N LEU A 503 9.58 -41.62 38.86
CA LEU A 503 8.85 -42.64 38.10
C LEU A 503 9.79 -43.72 37.51
N SER A 504 10.93 -43.97 38.17
CA SER A 504 11.95 -44.92 37.70
C SER A 504 11.42 -46.35 37.56
N ASP A 505 10.39 -46.72 38.33
CA ASP A 505 9.74 -48.04 38.28
C ASP A 505 9.04 -48.31 36.92
N TYR A 506 8.75 -47.27 36.15
CA TYR A 506 8.09 -47.36 34.83
C TYR A 506 9.09 -47.41 33.66
N LEU A 507 10.40 -47.29 33.90
CA LEU A 507 11.45 -47.37 32.86
C LEU A 507 11.40 -48.66 32.03
N PRO A 508 11.15 -49.86 32.60
CA PRO A 508 11.02 -51.08 31.80
C PRO A 508 9.89 -51.01 30.76
N ALA A 509 8.74 -50.44 31.14
CA ALA A 509 7.60 -50.25 30.24
C ALA A 509 7.92 -49.22 29.14
N LEU A 510 8.59 -48.11 29.49
CA LEU A 510 9.02 -47.09 28.52
C LEU A 510 9.98 -47.66 27.47
N ARG A 511 10.93 -48.50 27.88
CA ARG A 511 11.88 -49.16 26.96
C ARG A 511 11.19 -50.14 26.01
N GLU A 512 10.13 -50.82 26.45
CA GLU A 512 9.31 -51.63 25.55
C GLU A 512 8.57 -50.77 24.52
N ILE A 513 8.02 -49.63 24.95
CA ILE A 513 7.33 -48.69 24.05
C ILE A 513 8.30 -48.14 22.98
N GLN A 514 9.51 -47.72 23.36
CA GLN A 514 10.52 -47.23 22.43
C GLN A 514 10.91 -48.29 21.36
N ARG A 515 10.81 -49.58 21.68
CA ARG A 515 11.17 -50.70 20.79
C ARG A 515 10.01 -51.26 19.97
N ILE A 516 8.82 -50.66 20.00
CA ILE A 516 7.64 -51.13 19.24
C ILE A 516 7.97 -51.35 17.75
N ASN A 517 8.65 -50.41 17.11
CA ASN A 517 9.00 -50.52 15.68
C ASN A 517 9.99 -51.67 15.40
N GLU A 518 10.92 -51.92 16.30
CA GLU A 518 11.87 -53.04 16.20
C GLU A 518 11.13 -54.37 16.35
N ARG A 519 10.29 -54.50 17.38
CA ARG A 519 9.47 -55.71 17.61
C ARG A 519 8.48 -55.96 16.47
N LEU A 520 7.83 -54.94 15.93
CA LEU A 520 6.95 -55.08 14.76
C LEU A 520 7.71 -55.68 13.56
N LYS A 521 8.96 -55.25 13.35
CA LYS A 521 9.83 -55.76 12.29
C LYS A 521 10.28 -57.19 12.57
N GLU A 522 10.64 -57.52 13.80
CA GLU A 522 11.02 -58.87 14.23
C GLU A 522 9.86 -59.86 14.07
N LEU A 523 8.65 -59.45 14.45
CA LEU A 523 7.41 -60.23 14.33
C LEU A 523 6.82 -60.24 12.91
N LYS A 524 7.46 -59.55 11.94
CA LYS A 524 6.99 -59.39 10.54
C LYS A 524 5.56 -58.87 10.41
N LEU A 525 5.11 -58.08 11.38
CA LEU A 525 3.78 -57.45 11.37
C LEU A 525 3.81 -56.17 10.54
N LYS A 526 2.73 -55.89 9.81
CA LYS A 526 2.60 -54.63 9.05
C LYS A 526 2.21 -53.49 10.00
N GLY A 527 3.02 -52.44 10.04
CA GLY A 527 2.72 -51.22 10.79
C GLY A 527 3.99 -50.47 11.22
N ASN A 528 3.79 -49.27 11.74
CA ASN A 528 4.80 -48.50 12.48
C ASN A 528 4.10 -47.59 13.49
N THR A 529 4.84 -46.98 14.41
CA THR A 529 4.28 -46.00 15.36
C THR A 529 3.86 -44.68 14.71
N GLY A 530 4.03 -44.51 13.39
CA GLY A 530 3.69 -43.28 12.66
C GLY A 530 4.53 -42.06 13.05
N GLY A 531 5.51 -42.22 13.94
CA GLY A 531 6.28 -41.13 14.55
C GLY A 531 5.61 -40.50 15.78
N VAL A 532 4.55 -41.10 16.31
CA VAL A 532 3.85 -40.67 17.54
C VAL A 532 4.70 -41.02 18.78
N PRO A 533 4.88 -40.09 19.73
CA PRO A 533 5.73 -40.28 20.91
C PRO A 533 4.98 -41.00 22.06
N TYR A 534 4.62 -42.26 21.87
CA TYR A 534 3.83 -43.02 22.84
C TYR A 534 4.48 -43.13 24.24
N GLU A 535 5.80 -43.13 24.30
CA GLU A 535 6.59 -43.14 25.53
C GLU A 535 6.30 -41.91 26.40
N TRP A 536 6.15 -40.74 25.77
CA TRP A 536 5.83 -39.49 26.45
C TRP A 536 4.38 -39.45 26.93
N TYR A 537 3.44 -39.96 26.13
CA TYR A 537 2.03 -40.08 26.55
C TYR A 537 1.87 -41.00 27.76
N TYR A 538 2.59 -42.12 27.78
CA TYR A 538 2.58 -43.03 28.92
C TYR A 538 3.21 -42.40 30.17
N LEU A 539 4.36 -41.74 30.03
CA LEU A 539 5.05 -41.07 31.14
C LEU A 539 4.21 -39.92 31.73
N ALA A 540 3.61 -39.09 30.87
CA ALA A 540 2.74 -37.99 31.28
C ALA A 540 1.51 -38.49 32.06
N ALA A 541 0.86 -39.55 31.57
CA ALA A 541 -0.27 -40.16 32.26
C ALA A 541 0.11 -40.66 33.65
N LYS A 542 1.26 -41.34 33.79
CA LYS A 542 1.73 -41.81 35.11
C LYS A 542 2.11 -40.68 36.04
N TYR A 543 2.68 -39.60 35.52
CA TYR A 543 2.95 -38.42 36.34
C TYR A 543 1.69 -37.81 36.96
N LEU A 544 0.63 -37.63 36.15
CA LEU A 544 -0.65 -37.08 36.62
C LEU A 544 -1.44 -38.05 37.53
N GLU A 545 -1.30 -39.36 37.34
CA GLU A 545 -1.85 -40.37 38.26
C GLU A 545 -1.22 -40.27 39.67
N HIS A 546 0.09 -40.00 39.76
CA HIS A 546 0.82 -39.86 41.04
C HIS A 546 0.67 -38.47 41.69
N HIS A 547 0.27 -37.46 40.92
CA HIS A 547 0.08 -36.08 41.40
C HIS A 547 -1.34 -35.59 41.10
N PRO A 548 -2.37 -36.14 41.77
CA PRO A 548 -3.75 -35.72 41.58
C PRO A 548 -3.94 -34.26 42.04
N GLY A 549 -4.58 -33.43 41.22
CA GLY A 549 -4.91 -32.02 41.56
C GLY A 549 -4.14 -30.96 40.78
N ILE A 550 -3.25 -31.33 39.85
CA ILE A 550 -2.57 -30.37 38.96
C ILE A 550 -3.54 -29.85 37.91
N GLU A 551 -4.02 -28.62 38.04
CA GLU A 551 -4.90 -27.98 37.04
C GLU A 551 -4.11 -27.34 35.89
N ASP A 552 -2.97 -26.72 36.18
CA ASP A 552 -2.05 -26.14 35.20
C ASP A 552 -0.70 -26.88 35.24
N VAL A 553 -0.28 -27.41 34.08
CA VAL A 553 0.97 -28.17 33.94
C VAL A 553 2.19 -27.27 33.72
N ARG A 554 2.02 -25.94 33.59
CA ARG A 554 3.10 -24.99 33.34
C ARG A 554 4.28 -25.16 34.29
N GLU A 555 4.03 -25.16 35.59
CA GLU A 555 5.09 -25.24 36.60
C GLU A 555 5.87 -26.57 36.47
N VAL A 556 5.17 -27.67 36.23
CA VAL A 556 5.75 -28.99 36.00
C VAL A 556 6.66 -28.99 34.77
N CYS A 557 6.18 -28.40 33.66
CA CYS A 557 6.92 -28.29 32.42
C CYS A 557 8.17 -27.42 32.57
N GLU A 558 8.06 -26.27 33.24
CA GLU A 558 9.18 -25.36 33.50
C GLU A 558 10.25 -26.01 34.41
N GLN A 559 9.83 -26.75 35.45
CA GLN A 559 10.75 -27.51 36.31
C GLN A 559 11.47 -28.62 35.54
N ALA A 560 10.75 -29.36 34.68
CA ALA A 560 11.34 -30.39 33.84
C ALA A 560 12.38 -29.81 32.86
N ILE A 561 12.10 -28.65 32.25
CA ILE A 561 13.03 -27.95 31.38
C ILE A 561 14.24 -27.45 32.17
N ALA A 562 14.05 -26.85 33.34
CA ALA A 562 15.15 -26.40 34.18
C ALA A 562 16.12 -27.55 34.53
N HIS A 563 15.59 -28.74 34.82
CA HIS A 563 16.38 -29.95 35.05
C HIS A 563 17.15 -30.39 33.79
N ILE A 564 16.48 -30.48 32.64
CA ILE A 564 17.10 -30.84 31.36
C ILE A 564 18.21 -29.85 30.99
N SER A 565 17.97 -28.54 31.16
CA SER A 565 18.95 -27.48 30.89
C SER A 565 20.20 -27.61 31.74
N GLN A 566 20.09 -28.01 33.02
CA GLN A 566 21.26 -28.26 33.88
C GLN A 566 22.15 -29.39 33.35
N ILE A 567 21.56 -30.40 32.71
CA ILE A 567 22.28 -31.55 32.15
C ILE A 567 22.90 -31.21 30.79
N ILE A 568 22.15 -30.52 29.92
CA ILE A 568 22.53 -30.27 28.53
C ILE A 568 23.57 -29.13 28.40
N LYS A 569 23.45 -28.07 29.21
CA LYS A 569 24.32 -26.87 29.09
C LYS A 569 25.83 -27.20 29.21
N PRO A 570 26.28 -28.04 30.15
CA PRO A 570 27.68 -28.49 30.19
C PRO A 570 28.12 -29.27 28.95
N ILE A 571 27.22 -30.04 28.31
CA ILE A 571 27.52 -30.82 27.10
C ILE A 571 27.72 -29.88 25.91
N ILE A 572 26.79 -28.94 25.70
CA ILE A 572 26.84 -28.01 24.56
C ILE A 572 28.07 -27.10 24.64
N SER A 573 28.43 -26.62 25.84
CA SER A 573 29.56 -25.71 26.04
C SER A 573 30.93 -26.25 25.57
N GLN A 574 31.03 -27.57 25.37
CA GLN A 574 32.25 -28.22 24.87
C GLN A 574 32.44 -28.07 23.35
N TYR A 575 31.43 -27.57 22.63
CA TYR A 575 31.43 -27.46 21.18
C TYR A 575 31.31 -26.00 20.74
N LYS A 576 32.20 -25.56 19.84
CA LYS A 576 32.10 -24.25 19.18
C LYS A 576 31.39 -24.42 17.83
N LEU A 577 30.08 -24.24 17.82
CA LEU A 577 29.25 -24.35 16.63
C LEU A 577 29.16 -23.00 15.89
N PRO A 578 28.98 -22.99 14.56
CA PRO A 578 28.66 -21.77 13.82
C PRO A 578 27.28 -21.26 14.25
N ASP A 579 27.13 -19.95 14.35
CA ASP A 579 25.91 -19.30 14.85
C ASP A 579 24.92 -18.92 13.75
N GLY A 580 25.25 -19.20 12.48
CA GLY A 580 24.37 -19.02 11.33
C GLY A 580 24.35 -17.63 10.70
N TRP A 581 25.17 -16.67 11.17
CA TRP A 581 25.12 -15.27 10.73
C TRP A 581 26.27 -14.83 9.81
N ASP A 582 27.14 -15.73 9.37
CA ASP A 582 28.37 -15.40 8.62
C ASP A 582 28.11 -14.66 7.30
N ASP A 583 27.11 -15.10 6.52
CA ASP A 583 26.74 -14.42 5.27
C ASP A 583 26.21 -13.01 5.54
N LEU A 584 25.46 -12.81 6.64
CA LEU A 584 24.98 -11.49 7.02
C LEU A 584 26.16 -10.58 7.39
N ARG A 585 27.13 -11.09 8.16
CA ARG A 585 28.33 -10.32 8.51
C ARG A 585 29.08 -9.87 7.26
N LEU A 586 29.29 -10.79 6.33
CA LEU A 586 29.94 -10.50 5.05
C LEU A 586 29.14 -9.47 4.24
N TRP A 587 27.82 -9.65 4.18
CA TRP A 587 26.93 -8.73 3.47
C TRP A 587 27.02 -7.31 4.02
N VAL A 588 26.93 -7.11 5.34
CA VAL A 588 27.06 -5.79 5.99
C VAL A 588 28.36 -5.11 5.59
N THR A 589 29.48 -5.83 5.58
CA THR A 589 30.78 -5.26 5.19
C THR A 589 30.87 -4.85 3.71
N ARG A 590 30.05 -5.44 2.84
CA ARG A 590 30.04 -5.16 1.40
C ARG A 590 29.12 -4.01 1.01
N VAL A 591 27.97 -3.88 1.68
CA VAL A 591 26.94 -2.91 1.29
C VAL A 591 27.11 -1.53 1.93
N VAL A 592 27.79 -1.45 3.08
CA VAL A 592 27.95 -0.20 3.83
C VAL A 592 29.07 0.65 3.24
N MET A 593 28.75 1.92 2.99
CA MET A 593 29.65 2.92 2.42
C MET A 593 29.72 4.15 3.33
N LEU A 594 30.95 4.59 3.62
CA LEU A 594 31.25 5.78 4.43
C LEU A 594 32.04 6.81 3.60
N PRO A 595 31.95 8.11 3.92
CA PRO A 595 32.63 9.18 3.21
C PRO A 595 34.15 8.99 3.16
N GLY A 596 34.77 9.43 2.07
CA GLY A 596 36.23 9.39 1.88
C GLY A 596 36.86 8.00 1.68
N LYS A 597 36.09 6.90 1.79
CA LYS A 597 36.53 5.59 1.28
C LYS A 597 36.24 5.55 -0.21
N ALA A 598 37.25 5.21 -1.02
CA ALA A 598 37.03 4.96 -2.44
C ALA A 598 35.87 3.95 -2.57
N PRO A 599 34.86 4.22 -3.43
CA PRO A 599 33.82 3.24 -3.67
C PRO A 599 34.51 1.93 -4.01
N PHE A 600 33.98 0.82 -3.51
CA PHE A 600 34.55 -0.52 -3.65
C PHE A 600 34.44 -1.02 -5.11
N VAL A 601 34.85 -0.20 -6.09
CA VAL A 601 34.74 -0.41 -7.54
C VAL A 601 35.44 -1.70 -7.95
N LEU A 602 36.53 -2.07 -7.25
CA LEU A 602 37.22 -3.34 -7.42
C LEU A 602 36.37 -4.56 -7.00
N ALA A 603 35.50 -4.47 -5.98
CA ALA A 603 34.61 -5.59 -5.63
C ALA A 603 33.34 -5.67 -6.48
N SER A 604 32.88 -4.59 -7.13
CA SER A 604 31.66 -4.70 -7.95
C SER A 604 31.88 -5.62 -9.17
N ALA A 605 33.08 -5.59 -9.75
CA ALA A 605 33.46 -6.50 -10.84
C ALA A 605 33.60 -7.94 -10.34
N ASP A 606 34.27 -8.16 -9.20
CA ASP A 606 34.43 -9.49 -8.61
C ASP A 606 33.08 -10.09 -8.18
N VAL A 607 32.19 -9.30 -7.57
CA VAL A 607 30.83 -9.70 -7.19
C VAL A 607 30.01 -10.05 -8.43
N PHE A 608 30.07 -9.23 -9.48
CA PHE A 608 29.39 -9.53 -10.74
C PHE A 608 29.93 -10.82 -11.40
N LEU A 609 31.24 -11.02 -11.39
CA LEU A 609 31.87 -12.22 -11.92
C LEU A 609 31.47 -13.46 -11.12
N ASP A 610 31.43 -13.38 -9.78
CA ASP A 610 30.94 -14.44 -8.90
C ASP A 610 29.47 -14.78 -9.19
N GLU A 611 28.62 -13.76 -9.36
CA GLU A 611 27.20 -13.92 -9.69
C GLU A 611 27.00 -14.56 -11.08
N LEU A 612 27.77 -14.11 -12.07
CA LEU A 612 27.75 -14.65 -13.42
C LEU A 612 28.24 -16.09 -13.46
N GLU A 613 29.33 -16.41 -12.77
CA GLU A 613 29.85 -17.77 -12.66
C GLU A 613 28.81 -18.69 -12.01
N ARG A 614 28.19 -18.28 -10.91
CA ARG A 614 27.12 -19.04 -10.26
C ARG A 614 25.91 -19.25 -11.15
N TYR A 615 25.51 -18.22 -11.91
CA TYR A 615 24.44 -18.35 -12.90
C TYR A 615 24.78 -19.41 -13.96
N GLN A 616 26.01 -19.41 -14.48
CA GLN A 616 26.47 -20.41 -15.44
C GLN A 616 26.51 -21.82 -14.81
N LEU A 617 27.02 -21.96 -13.58
CA LEU A 617 27.06 -23.23 -12.84
C LEU A 617 25.67 -23.78 -12.50
N ALA A 618 24.69 -22.91 -12.24
CA ALA A 618 23.31 -23.31 -11.97
C ALA A 618 22.60 -23.93 -13.18
N LYS A 619 23.09 -23.66 -14.39
CA LYS A 619 22.59 -24.21 -15.65
C LYS A 619 23.30 -25.49 -16.10
N LYS A 620 24.35 -25.95 -15.38
CA LYS A 620 25.06 -27.21 -15.69
C LYS A 620 24.26 -28.45 -15.24
N GLN A 621 24.36 -29.54 -16.01
CA GLN A 621 23.81 -30.85 -15.65
C GLN A 621 24.82 -31.67 -14.82
N GLY A 622 24.35 -32.35 -13.77
CA GLY A 622 25.14 -33.32 -13.01
C GLY A 622 26.09 -32.72 -11.96
N ARG A 623 27.25 -33.37 -11.78
CA ARG A 623 28.23 -33.06 -10.72
C ARG A 623 28.88 -31.69 -10.97
N GLY A 624 28.82 -30.79 -9.97
CA GLY A 624 29.32 -29.41 -10.09
C GLY A 624 28.24 -28.35 -10.30
N ARG A 625 26.96 -28.72 -10.33
CA ARG A 625 25.83 -27.77 -10.28
C ARG A 625 25.82 -27.03 -8.95
N GLN A 626 25.71 -25.71 -9.00
CA GLN A 626 25.48 -24.86 -7.82
C GLN A 626 24.06 -24.31 -7.82
N LEU A 627 23.49 -24.09 -6.64
CA LEU A 627 22.17 -23.46 -6.51
C LEU A 627 22.34 -21.94 -6.61
N ILE A 628 21.41 -21.29 -7.31
CA ILE A 628 21.34 -19.82 -7.41
C ILE A 628 20.04 -19.32 -6.79
N CYS A 629 20.09 -18.17 -6.14
CA CYS A 629 18.89 -17.55 -5.58
C CYS A 629 17.89 -17.15 -6.70
N SER A 630 16.68 -17.70 -6.58
CA SER A 630 15.53 -17.39 -7.45
C SER A 630 15.11 -15.92 -7.40
N ILE A 631 15.52 -15.18 -6.35
CA ILE A 631 15.15 -13.79 -6.12
C ILE A 631 16.30 -12.84 -6.51
N SER A 632 17.38 -12.79 -5.72
CA SER A 632 18.41 -11.74 -5.84
C SER A 632 19.64 -12.07 -6.68
N HIS A 633 19.79 -13.29 -7.22
CA HIS A 633 21.03 -13.77 -7.91
C HIS A 633 22.33 -13.76 -7.08
N SER A 634 22.28 -13.20 -5.87
CA SER A 634 23.42 -12.97 -4.99
C SER A 634 24.30 -14.18 -4.71
N ALA A 635 25.61 -13.94 -4.60
CA ALA A 635 26.64 -14.93 -4.31
C ALA A 635 26.74 -15.40 -2.83
N TYR A 636 25.64 -15.42 -2.08
CA TYR A 636 25.63 -15.95 -0.69
C TYR A 636 25.27 -17.44 -0.65
N THR A 637 25.29 -18.07 0.53
CA THR A 637 24.87 -19.48 0.67
C THR A 637 23.43 -19.64 0.20
N VAL A 638 23.17 -20.64 -0.64
CA VAL A 638 21.85 -20.90 -1.22
C VAL A 638 21.34 -22.26 -0.74
N THR A 639 20.13 -22.27 -0.19
CA THR A 639 19.42 -23.47 0.26
C THR A 639 18.10 -23.63 -0.48
N GLU A 640 17.57 -24.86 -0.50
CA GLU A 640 16.21 -25.09 -1.00
C GLU A 640 15.20 -24.48 -0.02
N GLN A 641 14.18 -23.83 -0.57
CA GLN A 641 13.13 -23.19 0.22
C GLN A 641 12.29 -24.25 0.97
N MET A 642 12.23 -24.14 2.30
CA MET A 642 11.34 -24.93 3.15
C MET A 642 10.07 -24.16 3.47
N GLU A 643 8.91 -24.79 3.29
CA GLU A 643 7.58 -24.14 3.42
C GLU A 643 7.31 -23.53 4.81
N SER A 644 7.93 -24.06 5.87
CA SER A 644 7.83 -23.54 7.24
C SER A 644 8.71 -22.32 7.53
N ALA A 645 9.71 -22.04 6.67
CA ALA A 645 10.74 -21.03 6.91
C ALA A 645 10.54 -19.74 6.10
N VAL A 646 9.45 -19.66 5.33
CA VAL A 646 9.19 -18.58 4.36
C VAL A 646 7.72 -18.21 4.31
N LEU A 647 7.46 -16.92 4.07
CA LEU A 647 6.11 -16.38 3.92
C LEU A 647 5.33 -17.01 2.75
N PHE A 648 5.98 -17.33 1.62
CA PHE A 648 5.31 -17.78 0.39
C PHE A 648 5.59 -19.26 0.09
N THR A 649 4.76 -19.92 -0.72
CA THR A 649 5.06 -21.30 -1.15
C THR A 649 6.29 -21.33 -2.06
N PRO A 650 7.01 -22.47 -2.10
CA PRO A 650 7.99 -22.69 -3.15
C PRO A 650 7.29 -22.77 -4.51
N GLN A 651 7.39 -21.71 -5.33
CA GLN A 651 6.89 -21.77 -6.71
C GLN A 651 7.70 -22.75 -7.58
N VAL A 652 7.00 -23.46 -8.46
CA VAL A 652 7.53 -24.56 -9.29
C VAL A 652 8.38 -24.07 -10.48
N TYR A 653 8.18 -22.82 -10.93
CA TYR A 653 8.82 -22.30 -12.15
C TYR A 653 9.63 -21.03 -11.88
N THR A 654 10.92 -21.06 -12.22
CA THR A 654 11.76 -19.87 -12.31
C THR A 654 12.66 -20.00 -13.53
N ASN A 655 12.85 -18.91 -14.28
CA ASN A 655 13.78 -18.88 -15.42
C ASN A 655 15.24 -19.15 -15.01
N LYS A 656 15.55 -19.17 -13.71
CA LYS A 656 16.88 -19.42 -13.15
C LYS A 656 17.17 -20.90 -12.91
N GLN A 657 16.14 -21.74 -12.88
CA GLN A 657 16.31 -23.20 -12.84
C GLN A 657 16.44 -23.76 -14.27
N MET A 658 16.83 -25.04 -14.40
CA MET A 658 16.80 -25.71 -15.70
C MET A 658 15.35 -26.00 -16.10
N LEU A 659 15.03 -25.77 -17.38
CA LEU A 659 13.75 -26.18 -17.96
C LEU A 659 13.65 -27.71 -17.94
N GLY A 660 12.50 -28.24 -17.51
CA GLY A 660 12.22 -29.69 -17.48
C GLY A 660 12.78 -30.47 -16.28
N GLY A 661 13.30 -29.80 -15.24
CA GLY A 661 13.76 -30.45 -14.01
C GLY A 661 12.60 -30.95 -13.12
N SER A 662 12.80 -32.08 -12.44
CA SER A 662 11.80 -32.67 -11.50
C SER A 662 11.72 -31.98 -10.13
N ASN A 663 12.63 -31.04 -9.81
CA ASN A 663 12.65 -30.33 -8.53
C ASN A 663 11.81 -29.05 -8.61
N ALA A 664 10.66 -29.07 -7.94
CA ALA A 664 9.69 -27.98 -7.88
C ALA A 664 9.97 -26.92 -6.79
N LYS A 665 11.12 -26.97 -6.11
CA LYS A 665 11.44 -26.06 -4.99
C LYS A 665 12.35 -24.91 -5.45
N ARG A 666 11.98 -23.68 -5.08
CA ARG A 666 12.82 -22.49 -5.23
C ARG A 666 14.10 -22.59 -4.40
N ASN A 667 15.12 -21.90 -4.85
CA ASN A 667 16.39 -21.76 -4.15
C ASN A 667 16.49 -20.33 -3.62
N ILE A 668 16.81 -20.13 -2.36
CA ILE A 668 16.88 -18.80 -1.73
C ILE A 668 18.27 -18.58 -1.14
N SER A 669 18.83 -17.37 -1.30
CA SER A 669 20.07 -17.02 -0.62
C SER A 669 19.79 -16.76 0.86
N SER A 670 20.78 -16.98 1.71
CA SER A 670 20.72 -16.68 3.14
C SER A 670 20.23 -15.25 3.42
N ILE A 671 20.70 -14.24 2.68
CA ILE A 671 20.27 -12.84 2.85
C ILE A 671 18.79 -12.63 2.48
N ALA A 672 18.33 -13.19 1.36
CA ALA A 672 16.91 -13.12 1.00
C ALA A 672 16.04 -13.91 1.98
N GLY A 673 16.54 -15.05 2.47
CA GLY A 673 15.91 -15.84 3.52
C GLY A 673 15.80 -15.07 4.84
N ILE A 674 16.85 -14.35 5.24
CA ILE A 674 16.84 -13.47 6.42
C ILE A 674 15.80 -12.36 6.24
N GLU A 675 15.77 -11.65 5.12
CA GLU A 675 14.77 -10.60 4.88
C GLU A 675 13.33 -11.15 4.97
N MET A 676 13.06 -12.31 4.36
CA MET A 676 11.74 -12.95 4.43
C MET A 676 11.39 -13.41 5.85
N MET A 677 12.35 -13.97 6.58
CA MET A 677 12.20 -14.34 7.99
C MET A 677 11.91 -13.11 8.85
N LEU A 678 12.65 -12.02 8.67
CA LEU A 678 12.43 -10.77 9.39
C LEU A 678 11.02 -10.22 9.15
N ARG A 679 10.51 -10.27 7.92
CA ARG A 679 9.12 -9.90 7.62
C ARG A 679 8.12 -10.82 8.31
N GLN A 680 8.38 -12.12 8.33
CA GLN A 680 7.52 -13.07 9.03
C GLN A 680 7.46 -12.79 10.54
N ILE A 681 8.57 -12.39 11.15
CA ILE A 681 8.65 -12.16 12.59
C ILE A 681 8.15 -10.77 12.97
N LEU A 682 8.61 -9.74 12.26
CA LEU A 682 8.40 -8.35 12.61
C LEU A 682 7.18 -7.72 11.92
N MET A 683 6.62 -8.33 10.88
CA MET A 683 5.45 -7.77 10.17
C MET A 683 4.20 -8.64 10.21
N ASN A 684 4.35 -9.97 10.18
CA ASN A 684 3.20 -10.85 10.10
C ASN A 684 2.41 -10.80 11.42
N GLN A 685 1.19 -10.27 11.35
CA GLN A 685 0.24 -10.28 12.47
C GLN A 685 -0.58 -11.59 12.52
N THR A 686 -0.46 -12.43 11.49
CA THR A 686 -1.17 -13.71 11.36
C THR A 686 -0.21 -14.90 11.53
N GLN A 687 -0.78 -16.10 11.71
CA GLN A 687 0.00 -17.36 11.65
C GLN A 687 0.04 -17.94 10.22
N ALA A 688 -0.46 -17.22 9.20
CA ALA A 688 -0.48 -17.69 7.82
C ALA A 688 0.94 -17.66 7.23
N VAL A 689 1.36 -18.81 6.68
CA VAL A 689 2.64 -19.02 5.98
C VAL A 689 2.42 -19.94 4.78
N GLY A 690 3.37 -19.95 3.84
CA GLY A 690 3.31 -20.81 2.67
C GLY A 690 2.03 -20.58 1.86
N LYS A 691 1.27 -21.66 1.61
CA LYS A 691 0.08 -21.62 0.76
C LYS A 691 -1.00 -20.71 1.32
N LYS A 692 -1.21 -20.75 2.64
CA LYS A 692 -2.21 -19.90 3.31
C LYS A 692 -1.91 -18.41 3.14
N PHE A 693 -0.64 -18.03 3.06
CA PHE A 693 -0.24 -16.64 2.85
C PHE A 693 -0.34 -16.22 1.38
N GLU A 694 0.08 -17.09 0.44
CA GLU A 694 -0.07 -16.84 -0.99
C GLU A 694 -1.53 -16.73 -1.44
N ASP A 695 -2.38 -17.64 -0.95
CA ASP A 695 -3.83 -17.59 -1.17
C ASP A 695 -4.43 -16.30 -0.59
N GLY A 696 -3.74 -15.70 0.38
CA GLY A 696 -4.07 -14.38 0.95
C GLY A 696 -3.79 -13.20 0.02
N LYS A 697 -3.12 -13.37 -1.14
CA LYS A 697 -2.96 -12.35 -2.20
C LYS A 697 -2.65 -10.92 -1.71
N TYR A 698 -1.72 -10.79 -0.78
CA TYR A 698 -1.31 -9.48 -0.25
C TYR A 698 -0.71 -8.59 -1.35
N ARG A 699 -0.95 -7.27 -1.25
CA ARG A 699 -0.28 -6.26 -2.09
C ARG A 699 0.55 -5.33 -1.24
N TYR A 700 1.81 -5.16 -1.62
CA TYR A 700 2.77 -4.32 -0.93
C TYR A 700 2.64 -2.88 -1.42
N LEU A 701 2.53 -1.95 -0.48
CA LEU A 701 2.66 -0.52 -0.69
C LEU A 701 4.01 -0.10 -0.11
N TYR A 702 4.87 0.44 -0.96
CA TYR A 702 6.17 0.99 -0.58
C TYR A 702 6.08 2.51 -0.57
N PHE A 703 6.49 3.13 0.53
CA PHE A 703 6.51 4.58 0.70
C PHE A 703 7.95 5.07 0.62
N TYR A 704 8.27 5.67 -0.52
CA TYR A 704 9.55 6.35 -0.72
C TYR A 704 9.39 7.82 -0.31
N PRO A 705 10.34 8.39 0.43
CA PRO A 705 10.34 9.83 0.62
C PRO A 705 10.50 10.50 -0.73
N THR A 706 9.87 11.66 -0.86
CA THR A 706 9.93 12.44 -2.08
C THR A 706 11.37 12.85 -2.40
N TYR A 707 12.21 13.08 -1.38
CA TYR A 707 13.69 13.00 -1.42
C TYR A 707 14.26 12.39 -0.12
N TYR A 708 13.83 12.87 1.04
CA TYR A 708 14.22 12.35 2.37
C TYR A 708 13.15 12.69 3.42
N PHE A 709 13.25 12.07 4.60
CA PHE A 709 12.51 12.47 5.80
C PHE A 709 13.40 13.29 6.74
N THR A 710 12.77 14.18 7.48
CA THR A 710 13.33 14.96 8.60
C THR A 710 12.90 14.30 9.92
N PRO A 711 13.47 14.63 11.09
CA PRO A 711 13.01 14.07 12.37
C PRO A 711 11.50 14.23 12.59
N GLU A 712 10.95 15.40 12.25
CA GLU A 712 9.54 15.75 12.34
C GLU A 712 8.69 14.92 11.38
N THR A 713 9.02 14.93 10.08
CA THR A 713 8.25 14.20 9.07
C THR A 713 8.38 12.68 9.23
N ASN A 714 9.50 12.19 9.77
CA ASN A 714 9.69 10.78 10.10
C ASN A 714 8.78 10.36 11.25
N LYS A 715 8.74 11.15 12.34
CA LYS A 715 7.88 10.86 13.49
C LYS A 715 6.40 10.93 13.12
N PHE A 716 6.00 11.95 12.36
CA PHE A 716 4.65 12.04 11.79
C PHE A 716 4.30 10.79 10.98
N LEU A 717 5.17 10.39 10.05
CA LEU A 717 4.90 9.25 9.19
C LEU A 717 4.87 7.94 9.99
N GLN A 718 5.70 7.78 11.02
CA GLN A 718 5.67 6.61 11.92
C GLN A 718 4.33 6.50 12.65
N GLN A 719 3.83 7.60 13.21
CA GLN A 719 2.53 7.64 13.88
C GLN A 719 1.39 7.33 12.91
N ALA A 720 1.37 8.00 11.76
CA ALA A 720 0.37 7.76 10.71
C ALA A 720 0.42 6.30 10.23
N TYR A 721 1.61 5.80 9.89
CA TYR A 721 1.87 4.44 9.41
C TYR A 721 1.35 3.37 10.38
N SER A 722 1.66 3.51 11.68
CA SER A 722 1.18 2.57 12.70
C SER A 722 -0.35 2.53 12.78
N SER A 723 -1.00 3.67 12.51
CA SER A 723 -2.44 3.88 12.65
C SER A 723 -3.25 3.63 11.36
N ILE A 724 -2.65 3.31 10.22
CA ILE A 724 -3.41 2.99 8.98
C ILE A 724 -4.22 1.70 9.17
N ALA A 725 -5.54 1.78 9.33
CA ALA A 725 -6.37 0.61 9.60
C ALA A 725 -7.12 0.10 8.36
N GLN A 726 -7.39 0.99 7.40
CA GLN A 726 -8.35 0.68 6.35
C GLN A 726 -7.79 -0.24 5.26
N THR A 727 -8.37 -1.42 5.13
CA THR A 727 -7.91 -2.47 4.19
C THR A 727 -8.78 -2.58 2.96
N ARG A 728 -9.96 -1.94 2.94
CA ARG A 728 -10.95 -2.08 1.87
C ARG A 728 -11.50 -0.73 1.44
N PHE A 729 -11.82 -0.62 0.16
CA PHE A 729 -12.65 0.48 -0.32
C PHE A 729 -14.12 0.10 -0.09
N ASP A 730 -14.75 0.73 0.89
CA ASP A 730 -16.11 0.39 1.33
C ASP A 730 -17.09 1.56 1.16
N THR A 731 -18.32 1.35 1.63
CA THR A 731 -19.38 2.34 1.56
C THR A 731 -19.09 3.56 2.44
N SER A 732 -18.27 3.45 3.49
CA SER A 732 -17.90 4.60 4.32
C SER A 732 -17.02 5.58 3.54
N ILE A 733 -15.99 5.07 2.84
CA ILE A 733 -15.14 5.89 1.96
C ILE A 733 -15.98 6.47 0.82
N ARG A 734 -16.84 5.66 0.19
CA ARG A 734 -17.78 6.14 -0.84
C ARG A 734 -18.63 7.31 -0.34
N ASN A 735 -19.20 7.20 0.86
CA ASN A 735 -20.10 8.20 1.43
C ASN A 735 -19.37 9.46 1.92
N HIS A 736 -18.05 9.40 2.11
CA HIS A 736 -17.25 10.60 2.31
C HIS A 736 -17.23 11.48 1.05
N PHE A 737 -17.06 10.87 -0.13
CA PHE A 737 -17.05 11.59 -1.39
C PHE A 737 -18.44 11.88 -1.96
N ILE A 738 -19.46 11.10 -1.58
CA ILE A 738 -20.83 11.23 -2.08
C ILE A 738 -21.78 11.44 -0.91
N SER A 739 -22.36 12.63 -0.82
CA SER A 739 -23.28 13.01 0.25
C SER A 739 -24.58 12.21 0.24
N LYS A 740 -25.36 12.29 1.33
CA LYS A 740 -26.71 11.71 1.42
C LYS A 740 -27.65 12.26 0.33
N ASP A 741 -27.43 13.51 -0.08
CA ASP A 741 -28.17 14.18 -1.16
C ASP A 741 -27.64 13.84 -2.55
N LEU A 742 -26.74 12.85 -2.66
CA LEU A 742 -26.15 12.36 -3.90
C LEU A 742 -25.35 13.43 -4.66
N GLN A 743 -24.74 14.37 -3.94
CA GLN A 743 -23.74 15.28 -4.50
C GLN A 743 -22.35 14.68 -4.28
N ALA A 744 -21.55 14.60 -5.35
CA ALA A 744 -20.16 14.21 -5.23
C ALA A 744 -19.27 15.44 -5.04
N ASP A 745 -18.22 15.28 -4.25
CA ASP A 745 -17.16 16.27 -4.13
C ASP A 745 -15.81 15.54 -4.21
N PHE A 746 -15.15 15.70 -5.35
CA PHE A 746 -13.80 15.19 -5.64
C PHE A 746 -12.75 16.31 -5.55
N GLY A 747 -13.04 17.37 -4.79
CA GLY A 747 -12.11 18.45 -4.51
C GLY A 747 -10.91 17.99 -3.67
N ARG A 748 -9.84 18.78 -3.71
CA ARG A 748 -8.60 18.53 -2.97
C ARG A 748 -8.85 18.35 -1.47
N ASP A 749 -9.68 19.20 -0.88
CA ASP A 749 -10.01 19.19 0.55
C ASP A 749 -10.72 17.89 0.99
N ARG A 750 -11.56 17.31 0.12
CA ARG A 750 -12.21 16.01 0.41
C ARG A 750 -11.23 14.86 0.38
N TYR A 751 -10.28 14.87 -0.55
CA TYR A 751 -9.21 13.87 -0.57
C TYR A 751 -8.26 13.99 0.62
N GLN A 752 -8.08 15.19 1.20
CA GLN A 752 -7.29 15.35 2.42
C GLN A 752 -8.04 14.82 3.66
N SER A 753 -9.32 15.19 3.82
CA SER A 753 -10.15 14.82 4.98
C SER A 753 -10.59 13.36 5.06
N VAL A 754 -10.29 12.56 4.02
CA VAL A 754 -10.52 11.12 4.06
C VAL A 754 -9.56 10.41 5.03
N ASP A 755 -8.50 11.09 5.48
CA ASP A 755 -7.53 10.58 6.45
C ASP A 755 -8.19 10.00 7.71
N SER A 756 -9.25 10.64 8.20
CA SER A 756 -10.08 10.20 9.33
C SER A 756 -10.75 8.83 9.17
N PHE A 757 -10.89 8.34 7.93
CA PHE A 757 -11.39 6.99 7.63
C PHE A 757 -10.27 5.99 7.38
N LEU A 758 -9.09 6.46 6.98
CA LEU A 758 -7.95 5.60 6.65
C LEU A 758 -7.11 5.27 7.88
N ILE A 759 -7.05 6.20 8.83
CA ILE A 759 -6.17 6.16 9.99
C ILE A 759 -7.04 6.12 11.27
N ASP A 760 -6.82 5.10 12.08
CA ASP A 760 -7.44 4.91 13.38
C ASP A 760 -6.36 4.89 14.46
N GLU A 761 -6.38 5.87 15.37
CA GLU A 761 -5.40 5.96 16.46
C GLU A 761 -5.64 4.89 17.55
N ASN A 762 -6.83 4.26 17.59
CA ASN A 762 -7.25 3.35 18.65
C ASN A 762 -7.46 1.92 18.15
N ILE A 763 -6.62 1.44 17.21
CA ILE A 763 -6.73 0.07 16.72
C ILE A 763 -6.50 -0.91 17.88
N GLU A 764 -7.53 -1.69 18.20
CA GLU A 764 -7.41 -2.72 19.22
C GLU A 764 -6.35 -3.76 18.80
N PRO A 765 -5.47 -4.20 19.73
CA PRO A 765 -4.48 -5.23 19.44
C PRO A 765 -5.13 -6.51 18.87
N GLY A 766 -4.70 -6.93 17.68
CA GLY A 766 -5.22 -8.11 16.98
C GLY A 766 -6.35 -7.83 15.97
N LYS A 767 -6.90 -6.61 15.91
CA LYS A 767 -7.83 -6.18 14.85
C LYS A 767 -7.13 -5.59 13.62
N ASP A 768 -5.87 -5.16 13.74
CA ASP A 768 -5.07 -4.73 12.59
C ASP A 768 -4.74 -5.93 11.69
N ARG A 769 -5.36 -5.95 10.50
CA ARG A 769 -5.11 -7.01 9.50
C ARG A 769 -3.96 -6.64 8.56
N THR A 770 -3.41 -5.44 8.65
CA THR A 770 -2.31 -4.97 7.78
C THR A 770 -0.96 -5.53 8.22
N PHE A 771 -0.10 -5.79 7.24
CA PHE A 771 1.26 -6.27 7.48
C PHE A 771 2.19 -5.07 7.52
N LYS A 772 2.42 -4.56 8.73
CA LYS A 772 3.29 -3.41 9.00
C LYS A 772 4.50 -3.83 9.82
N LEU A 773 5.61 -3.14 9.64
CA LEU A 773 6.83 -3.32 10.43
C LEU A 773 6.60 -2.90 11.88
N SER A 774 6.64 -3.89 12.78
CA SER A 774 6.76 -3.68 14.21
C SER A 774 8.22 -3.35 14.52
N TYR A 775 8.46 -2.09 14.86
CA TYR A 775 9.77 -1.57 15.23
C TYR A 775 9.64 -0.70 16.50
N PRO A 776 10.69 -0.58 17.32
CA PRO A 776 10.67 0.30 18.50
C PRO A 776 10.36 1.76 18.12
N GLU A 777 9.51 2.43 18.91
CA GLU A 777 9.07 3.81 18.66
C GLU A 777 10.19 4.84 18.84
N ASP A 778 11.21 4.52 19.63
CA ASP A 778 12.39 5.36 19.88
C ASP A 778 13.41 5.31 18.73
N GLN A 779 13.21 4.44 17.74
CA GLN A 779 14.12 4.24 16.63
C GLN A 779 13.47 4.64 15.29
N PRO A 780 14.07 5.58 14.54
CA PRO A 780 13.48 6.05 13.30
C PRO A 780 13.56 4.99 12.20
N LEU A 781 12.51 4.92 11.39
CA LEU A 781 12.49 4.09 10.18
C LEU A 781 12.96 4.92 8.98
N THR A 782 13.96 4.42 8.27
CA THR A 782 14.46 5.08 7.04
C THR A 782 13.63 4.75 5.80
N PHE A 783 12.87 3.65 5.85
CA PHE A 783 12.03 3.20 4.74
C PHE A 783 10.75 2.53 5.26
N TYR A 784 9.61 2.95 4.74
CA TYR A 784 8.29 2.50 5.17
C TYR A 784 7.63 1.67 4.08
N PHE A 785 6.98 0.59 4.47
CA PHE A 785 6.19 -0.23 3.56
C PHE A 785 5.20 -1.10 4.33
N MET A 786 4.08 -1.43 3.72
CA MET A 786 3.05 -2.29 4.32
C MET A 786 2.51 -3.27 3.29
N ALA A 787 1.94 -4.38 3.73
CA ALA A 787 1.14 -5.26 2.87
C ALA A 787 -0.32 -5.25 3.30
N LEU A 788 -1.23 -5.08 2.33
CA LEU A 788 -2.67 -5.06 2.57
C LEU A 788 -3.27 -6.43 2.26
N PRO A 789 -4.00 -7.05 3.22
CA PRO A 789 -4.82 -8.21 2.91
C PRO A 789 -6.02 -7.78 2.06
N PRO A 790 -6.48 -8.64 1.15
CA PRO A 790 -7.70 -8.43 0.40
C PRO A 790 -8.95 -8.88 1.19
N GLY A 791 -10.10 -8.85 0.53
CA GLY A 791 -11.34 -9.51 1.00
C GLY A 791 -11.21 -11.03 1.11
N ARG A 792 -12.23 -11.67 1.71
CA ARG A 792 -12.36 -13.14 1.77
C ARG A 792 -12.47 -13.72 0.36
N ASP A 793 -11.74 -14.80 0.07
CA ASP A 793 -11.76 -15.51 -1.22
C ASP A 793 -11.56 -14.60 -2.44
N SER A 794 -10.74 -13.56 -2.27
CA SER A 794 -10.60 -12.48 -3.22
C SER A 794 -9.99 -12.91 -4.56
N THR A 795 -10.50 -12.29 -5.62
CA THR A 795 -9.86 -12.39 -6.95
C THR A 795 -8.57 -11.56 -6.99
N ASP A 796 -7.74 -11.81 -8.00
CA ASP A 796 -6.52 -11.01 -8.20
C ASP A 796 -6.84 -9.52 -8.37
N THR A 797 -7.83 -9.19 -9.21
CA THR A 797 -8.34 -7.82 -9.37
C THR A 797 -8.80 -7.20 -8.05
N GLU A 798 -9.54 -7.95 -7.23
CA GLU A 798 -10.03 -7.45 -5.94
C GLU A 798 -8.89 -7.08 -4.99
N SER A 799 -7.82 -7.88 -4.96
CA SER A 799 -6.68 -7.59 -4.09
C SER A 799 -5.95 -6.28 -4.40
N TRP A 800 -6.16 -5.73 -5.60
CA TRP A 800 -5.56 -4.47 -6.05
C TRP A 800 -6.47 -3.25 -5.85
N VAL A 801 -7.75 -3.40 -5.49
CA VAL A 801 -8.73 -2.29 -5.40
C VAL A 801 -8.30 -1.22 -4.40
N MET A 802 -8.17 -1.59 -3.12
CA MET A 802 -7.74 -0.64 -2.09
C MET A 802 -6.28 -0.19 -2.29
N PRO A 803 -5.30 -1.08 -2.55
CA PRO A 803 -3.92 -0.68 -2.81
C PRO A 803 -3.78 0.36 -3.92
N THR A 804 -4.48 0.20 -5.04
CA THR A 804 -4.40 1.13 -6.17
C THR A 804 -4.96 2.49 -5.79
N TRP A 805 -6.11 2.53 -5.12
CA TRP A 805 -6.68 3.80 -4.67
C TRP A 805 -5.79 4.52 -3.65
N LEU A 806 -5.23 3.78 -2.69
CA LEU A 806 -4.27 4.30 -1.72
C LEU A 806 -2.98 4.81 -2.35
N ALA A 807 -2.52 4.18 -3.43
CA ALA A 807 -1.36 4.67 -4.19
C ALA A 807 -1.57 6.10 -4.69
N PHE A 808 -2.79 6.46 -5.07
CA PHE A 808 -3.10 7.82 -5.51
C PHE A 808 -3.47 8.75 -4.36
N ALA A 809 -4.09 8.24 -3.29
CA ALA A 809 -4.50 9.04 -2.15
C ALA A 809 -3.33 9.41 -1.21
N PHE A 810 -2.43 8.48 -0.90
CA PHE A 810 -1.34 8.73 0.06
C PHE A 810 -0.32 9.80 -0.37
N PRO A 811 0.00 10.01 -1.65
CA PRO A 811 0.78 11.19 -2.05
C PRO A 811 0.12 12.52 -1.70
N MET A 812 -1.22 12.58 -1.62
CA MET A 812 -1.95 13.79 -1.23
C MET A 812 -2.08 13.96 0.28
N ILE A 813 -2.03 12.86 1.04
CA ILE A 813 -2.29 12.82 2.49
C ILE A 813 -1.00 12.78 3.31
N LEU A 814 -0.03 11.97 2.87
CA LEU A 814 1.21 11.68 3.58
C LEU A 814 2.44 12.33 2.92
N ASP A 815 2.28 12.96 1.75
CA ASP A 815 3.37 13.63 1.02
C ASP A 815 4.55 12.69 0.67
N VAL A 816 4.24 11.42 0.37
CA VAL A 816 5.21 10.39 -0.03
C VAL A 816 5.00 9.93 -1.47
N LYS A 817 6.06 9.40 -2.09
CA LYS A 817 5.93 8.61 -3.32
C LYS A 817 5.50 7.19 -2.99
N THR A 818 4.61 6.63 -3.78
CA THR A 818 4.03 5.30 -3.53
C THR A 818 4.26 4.34 -4.68
N VAL A 819 4.66 3.11 -4.34
CA VAL A 819 4.74 2.01 -5.30
C VAL A 819 3.89 0.85 -4.80
N VAL A 820 2.99 0.34 -5.65
CA VAL A 820 2.20 -0.86 -5.36
C VAL A 820 2.78 -2.02 -6.16
N SER A 821 3.08 -3.13 -5.49
CA SER A 821 3.62 -4.33 -6.14
C SER A 821 3.14 -5.61 -5.44
N GLU A 822 3.12 -6.71 -6.18
CA GLU A 822 2.99 -8.06 -5.63
C GLU A 822 4.32 -8.56 -5.06
N SER A 823 5.44 -7.96 -5.51
CA SER A 823 6.78 -8.29 -5.04
C SER A 823 6.93 -7.91 -3.57
N PRO A 824 7.41 -8.82 -2.70
CA PRO A 824 7.82 -8.49 -1.34
C PRO A 824 9.18 -7.76 -1.30
N ILE A 825 9.86 -7.55 -2.42
CA ILE A 825 11.10 -6.77 -2.47
C ILE A 825 10.80 -5.39 -3.08
N PRO A 826 11.28 -4.30 -2.46
CA PRO A 826 11.15 -2.95 -3.00
C PRO A 826 11.70 -2.88 -4.44
N PRO A 827 10.95 -2.32 -5.41
CA PRO A 827 11.42 -2.23 -6.79
C PRO A 827 12.56 -1.23 -7.02
N PHE A 828 12.75 -0.27 -6.12
CA PHE A 828 13.74 0.80 -6.21
C PHE A 828 14.56 0.90 -4.92
N ASN A 829 15.78 1.41 -5.02
CA ASN A 829 16.55 1.71 -3.82
C ASN A 829 16.09 3.01 -3.17
N ASP A 830 15.81 4.02 -4.00
CA ASP A 830 15.50 5.38 -3.58
C ASP A 830 14.33 6.00 -4.38
N GLY A 831 13.61 6.95 -3.79
CA GLY A 831 12.53 7.70 -4.44
C GLY A 831 13.01 8.60 -5.58
N ALA A 832 14.31 8.90 -5.65
CA ALA A 832 14.94 9.63 -6.74
C ALA A 832 15.27 8.76 -7.97
N GLU A 833 15.17 7.43 -7.90
CA GLU A 833 15.42 6.54 -9.05
C GLU A 833 14.31 6.57 -10.11
N PHE A 834 13.15 7.15 -9.78
CA PHE A 834 12.04 7.36 -10.70
C PHE A 834 11.49 8.77 -10.55
N GLU A 835 11.05 9.34 -11.65
CA GLU A 835 10.70 10.76 -11.68
C GLU A 835 9.27 11.00 -11.17
N GLU A 836 8.41 10.01 -11.37
CA GLU A 836 7.01 10.02 -11.00
C GLU A 836 6.78 9.92 -9.48
N SER A 837 5.52 10.09 -9.06
CA SER A 837 5.10 9.96 -7.65
C SER A 837 4.38 8.64 -7.37
N VAL A 838 3.71 8.06 -8.37
CA VAL A 838 2.99 6.79 -8.25
C VAL A 838 3.48 5.79 -9.28
N PHE A 839 3.75 4.56 -8.86
CA PHE A 839 4.00 3.42 -9.75
C PHE A 839 3.14 2.20 -9.36
N LEU A 840 2.35 1.71 -10.31
CA LEU A 840 1.58 0.48 -10.21
C LEU A 840 2.36 -0.64 -10.91
N ASP A 841 3.12 -1.42 -10.15
CA ASP A 841 3.97 -2.48 -10.68
C ASP A 841 3.14 -3.72 -11.04
N SER A 842 2.89 -3.86 -12.34
CA SER A 842 2.21 -5.02 -12.91
C SER A 842 0.73 -5.18 -12.49
N ALA A 843 0.02 -4.06 -12.35
CA ALA A 843 -1.39 -4.08 -11.98
C ALA A 843 -2.28 -4.85 -13.00
N PRO A 844 -3.37 -5.49 -12.53
CA PRO A 844 -4.34 -6.16 -13.39
C PRO A 844 -4.92 -5.24 -14.46
N GLN A 845 -5.32 -5.83 -15.58
CA GLN A 845 -5.81 -5.09 -16.75
C GLN A 845 -6.93 -4.09 -16.40
N ALA A 846 -7.79 -4.39 -15.43
CA ALA A 846 -8.85 -3.49 -15.00
C ALA A 846 -8.32 -2.10 -14.60
N PHE A 847 -7.23 -2.03 -13.82
CA PHE A 847 -6.66 -0.77 -13.36
C PHE A 847 -5.88 -0.08 -14.48
N ARG A 848 -5.16 -0.83 -15.31
CA ARG A 848 -4.47 -0.29 -16.50
C ARG A 848 -5.42 0.38 -17.47
N VAL A 849 -6.61 -0.20 -17.64
CA VAL A 849 -7.65 0.34 -18.52
C VAL A 849 -8.30 1.59 -17.94
N LEU A 850 -8.57 1.62 -16.63
CA LEU A 850 -9.16 2.79 -15.96
C LEU A 850 -8.16 3.94 -15.90
N THR A 851 -6.92 3.68 -15.50
CA THR A 851 -5.90 4.72 -15.26
C THR A 851 -5.01 5.01 -16.48
N LYS A 852 -5.11 4.20 -17.54
CA LYS A 852 -4.41 4.30 -18.84
C LYS A 852 -2.90 4.07 -18.86
N ARG A 853 -2.23 4.03 -17.71
CA ARG A 853 -0.77 3.78 -17.59
C ARG A 853 -0.40 3.27 -16.21
N ASP A 854 0.87 2.96 -16.02
CA ASP A 854 1.38 2.38 -14.77
C ASP A 854 2.15 3.41 -13.91
N ARG A 855 2.59 4.55 -14.46
CA ARG A 855 3.38 5.58 -13.76
C ARG A 855 2.75 6.97 -13.87
N PHE A 856 2.71 7.72 -12.76
CA PHE A 856 1.99 9.00 -12.70
C PHE A 856 2.76 10.06 -11.92
N ARG A 857 2.86 11.25 -12.53
CA ARG A 857 3.30 12.47 -11.86
C ARG A 857 2.31 12.92 -10.80
N LEU A 858 2.78 13.68 -9.82
CA LEU A 858 1.98 14.18 -8.70
C LEU A 858 0.75 14.98 -9.16
N ASP A 859 0.97 15.95 -10.06
CA ASP A 859 -0.06 16.84 -10.57
C ASP A 859 -1.09 16.12 -11.45
N TYR A 860 -0.70 15.02 -12.11
CA TYR A 860 -1.64 14.22 -12.89
C TYR A 860 -2.74 13.59 -12.03
N ILE A 861 -2.46 13.31 -10.75
CA ILE A 861 -3.35 12.52 -9.87
C ILE A 861 -4.74 13.14 -9.78
N LEU A 862 -4.81 14.47 -9.65
CA LEU A 862 -6.05 15.23 -9.50
C LEU A 862 -6.39 16.10 -10.72
N GLU A 863 -5.42 16.41 -11.59
CA GLU A 863 -5.65 17.31 -12.73
C GLU A 863 -5.69 16.59 -14.09
N GLY A 864 -5.28 15.32 -14.15
CA GLY A 864 -5.09 14.63 -15.43
C GLY A 864 -3.88 15.16 -16.21
N TRP A 865 -3.77 14.73 -17.47
CA TRP A 865 -2.63 15.07 -18.34
C TRP A 865 -3.02 15.14 -19.82
N GLU A 866 -2.14 15.69 -20.63
CA GLU A 866 -2.27 15.72 -22.08
C GLU A 866 -1.07 15.03 -22.73
N GLU A 867 -1.33 14.15 -23.69
CA GLU A 867 -0.29 13.45 -24.43
C GLU A 867 -0.73 13.24 -25.88
N ASN A 868 0.13 13.59 -26.85
CA ASN A 868 -0.16 13.50 -28.28
C ASN A 868 -1.49 14.19 -28.70
N GLY A 869 -1.81 15.33 -28.08
CA GLY A 869 -3.04 16.09 -28.34
C GLY A 869 -4.31 15.45 -27.78
N LYS A 870 -4.20 14.37 -26.99
CA LYS A 870 -5.31 13.75 -26.27
C LYS A 870 -5.26 14.11 -24.80
N LYS A 871 -6.40 14.54 -24.26
CA LYS A 871 -6.57 14.81 -22.82
C LYS A 871 -7.05 13.57 -22.10
N TYR A 872 -6.44 13.28 -20.96
CA TYR A 872 -6.80 12.17 -20.10
C TYR A 872 -7.26 12.68 -18.73
N PRO A 873 -8.31 12.08 -18.16
CA PRO A 873 -8.85 12.50 -16.87
C PRO A 873 -7.93 12.15 -15.69
N ALA A 874 -8.20 12.77 -14.54
CA ALA A 874 -7.51 12.51 -13.29
C ALA A 874 -7.74 11.06 -12.81
N PRO A 875 -6.69 10.24 -12.63
CA PRO A 875 -6.83 8.82 -12.31
C PRO A 875 -7.48 8.58 -10.94
N LEU A 876 -7.26 9.45 -9.95
CA LEU A 876 -7.90 9.29 -8.63
C LEU A 876 -9.42 9.52 -8.71
N ASN A 877 -9.86 10.52 -9.49
CA ASN A 877 -11.28 10.77 -9.73
C ASN A 877 -11.91 9.62 -10.52
N VAL A 878 -11.23 9.11 -11.55
CA VAL A 878 -11.65 7.94 -12.33
C VAL A 878 -11.88 6.73 -11.43
N LEU A 879 -10.91 6.41 -10.56
CA LEU A 879 -11.02 5.25 -9.67
C LEU A 879 -12.13 5.46 -8.64
N THR A 880 -12.23 6.63 -8.03
CA THR A 880 -13.26 6.94 -7.03
C THR A 880 -14.66 6.82 -7.64
N ALA A 881 -14.88 7.40 -8.83
CA ALA A 881 -16.14 7.29 -9.55
C ALA A 881 -16.43 5.84 -10.01
N ALA A 882 -15.45 5.13 -10.56
CA ALA A 882 -15.62 3.75 -11.01
C ALA A 882 -15.98 2.81 -9.84
N TYR A 883 -15.33 3.00 -8.70
CA TYR A 883 -15.58 2.21 -7.49
C TYR A 883 -16.95 2.54 -6.90
N ALA A 884 -17.36 3.81 -6.90
CA ALA A 884 -18.71 4.19 -6.49
C ALA A 884 -19.80 3.58 -7.38
N ILE A 885 -19.64 3.64 -8.72
CA ILE A 885 -20.55 3.00 -9.67
C ILE A 885 -20.59 1.49 -9.46
N HIS A 886 -19.41 0.88 -9.25
CA HIS A 886 -19.32 -0.55 -8.98
C HIS A 886 -20.09 -0.94 -7.72
N LEU A 887 -19.86 -0.23 -6.60
CA LEU A 887 -20.58 -0.50 -5.35
C LEU A 887 -22.08 -0.28 -5.49
N ASP A 888 -22.51 0.76 -6.20
CA ASP A 888 -23.93 1.02 -6.46
C ASP A 888 -24.61 -0.16 -7.16
N VAL A 889 -23.95 -0.75 -8.17
CA VAL A 889 -24.58 -1.77 -9.02
C VAL A 889 -24.32 -3.18 -8.55
N ASN A 890 -23.10 -3.50 -8.10
CA ASN A 890 -22.63 -4.88 -7.93
C ASN A 890 -22.59 -5.35 -6.49
N ALA A 891 -22.55 -4.43 -5.52
CA ALA A 891 -22.55 -4.80 -4.11
C ALA A 891 -23.87 -5.48 -3.71
N LYS A 892 -23.78 -6.44 -2.79
CA LYS A 892 -24.90 -7.23 -2.30
C LYS A 892 -24.81 -7.42 -0.79
N GLN A 893 -25.96 -7.57 -0.16
CA GLN A 893 -26.05 -8.02 1.22
C GLN A 893 -26.56 -9.46 1.22
N GLY A 894 -25.71 -10.40 1.63
CA GLY A 894 -26.01 -11.83 1.69
C GLY A 894 -26.13 -12.35 3.11
N LYS A 895 -26.40 -13.66 3.26
CA LYS A 895 -26.43 -14.33 4.57
C LYS A 895 -25.07 -14.31 5.28
N SER A 896 -23.97 -14.20 4.52
CA SER A 896 -22.60 -14.12 5.00
C SER A 896 -22.09 -12.68 5.20
N GLY A 897 -22.97 -11.67 5.12
CA GLY A 897 -22.62 -10.26 5.29
C GLY A 897 -22.61 -9.45 3.98
N TYR A 898 -21.99 -8.27 4.04
CA TYR A 898 -21.84 -7.35 2.90
C TYR A 898 -20.73 -7.81 1.96
N ASP A 899 -21.06 -7.93 0.67
CA ASP A 899 -20.13 -8.34 -0.39
C ASP A 899 -20.09 -7.25 -1.48
N SER A 900 -18.95 -6.59 -1.62
CA SER A 900 -18.70 -5.59 -2.67
C SER A 900 -18.60 -6.20 -4.06
N ASN A 901 -18.36 -7.52 -4.17
CA ASN A 901 -18.30 -8.27 -5.42
C ASN A 901 -17.32 -7.67 -6.45
N TRP A 902 -16.11 -7.34 -5.98
CA TRP A 902 -15.06 -6.68 -6.78
C TRP A 902 -14.57 -7.51 -7.97
N GLY A 903 -14.86 -8.82 -8.01
CA GLY A 903 -14.60 -9.66 -9.19
C GLY A 903 -15.24 -9.13 -10.49
N LYS A 904 -16.32 -8.33 -10.40
CA LYS A 904 -16.95 -7.67 -11.55
C LYS A 904 -16.28 -6.38 -12.02
N LEU A 905 -15.27 -5.87 -11.31
CA LEU A 905 -14.59 -4.63 -11.70
C LEU A 905 -13.93 -4.75 -13.09
N THR A 906 -13.45 -5.95 -13.45
CA THR A 906 -12.87 -6.22 -14.77
C THR A 906 -13.90 -6.07 -15.90
N GLU A 907 -15.17 -6.42 -15.66
CA GLU A 907 -16.26 -6.23 -16.62
C GLU A 907 -16.52 -4.73 -16.82
N LEU A 908 -16.67 -3.99 -15.70
CA LEU A 908 -16.90 -2.55 -15.69
C LEU A 908 -15.76 -1.75 -16.34
N ALA A 909 -14.51 -2.11 -16.08
CA ALA A 909 -13.36 -1.45 -16.71
C ALA A 909 -13.36 -1.62 -18.23
N LYS A 910 -13.65 -2.83 -18.74
CA LYS A 910 -13.74 -3.10 -20.19
C LYS A 910 -14.88 -2.34 -20.86
N ASP A 911 -16.01 -2.20 -20.17
CA ASP A 911 -17.13 -1.42 -20.65
C ASP A 911 -16.74 0.05 -20.80
N PHE A 912 -16.10 0.65 -19.80
CA PHE A 912 -15.59 2.03 -19.89
C PHE A 912 -14.46 2.22 -20.90
N GLU A 913 -13.64 1.20 -21.16
CA GLU A 913 -12.70 1.22 -22.28
C GLU A 913 -13.40 1.33 -23.62
N THR A 914 -14.53 0.63 -23.76
CA THR A 914 -15.32 0.59 -24.99
C THR A 914 -16.06 1.89 -25.22
N SER A 915 -16.68 2.45 -24.18
CA SER A 915 -17.33 3.77 -24.24
C SER A 915 -17.60 4.35 -22.84
N PRO A 916 -17.35 5.66 -22.62
CA PRO A 916 -17.79 6.34 -21.40
C PRO A 916 -19.31 6.30 -21.18
N LEU A 917 -20.12 6.10 -22.23
CA LEU A 917 -21.59 6.05 -22.15
C LEU A 917 -22.12 4.91 -21.27
N TYR A 918 -21.29 3.89 -21.00
CA TYR A 918 -21.66 2.81 -20.09
C TYR A 918 -22.00 3.32 -18.68
N VAL A 919 -21.57 4.53 -18.27
CA VAL A 919 -22.01 5.17 -17.01
C VAL A 919 -23.55 5.15 -16.90
N PHE A 920 -24.24 5.50 -17.98
CA PHE A 920 -25.71 5.51 -18.03
C PHE A 920 -26.30 4.10 -18.12
N SER A 921 -25.61 3.16 -18.77
CA SER A 921 -26.05 1.77 -18.81
C SER A 921 -25.97 1.11 -17.43
N TYR A 922 -24.92 1.40 -16.65
CA TYR A 922 -24.79 1.00 -15.25
C TYR A 922 -25.86 1.65 -14.37
N LEU A 923 -26.25 2.91 -14.63
CA LEU A 923 -27.40 3.53 -13.98
C LEU A 923 -28.71 2.81 -14.31
N ASN A 924 -28.94 2.44 -15.57
CA ASN A 924 -30.13 1.67 -15.97
C ASN A 924 -30.11 0.27 -15.32
N GLN A 925 -28.95 -0.38 -15.23
CA GLN A 925 -28.81 -1.65 -14.52
C GLN A 925 -29.15 -1.52 -13.03
N TRP A 926 -28.74 -0.41 -12.40
CA TRP A 926 -29.13 -0.09 -11.01
C TRP A 926 -30.65 0.04 -10.89
N VAL A 927 -31.30 0.82 -11.77
CA VAL A 927 -32.77 1.00 -11.80
C VAL A 927 -33.49 -0.36 -11.86
N ARG A 928 -33.06 -1.24 -12.77
CA ARG A 928 -33.62 -2.60 -12.92
C ARG A 928 -33.46 -3.45 -11.67
N LYS A 929 -32.30 -3.38 -11.00
CA LYS A 929 -32.03 -4.13 -9.77
C LYS A 929 -32.86 -3.64 -8.58
N GLN A 930 -33.10 -2.33 -8.50
CA GLN A 930 -33.95 -1.75 -7.45
C GLN A 930 -35.45 -1.96 -7.71
N GLY A 931 -35.84 -2.43 -8.90
CA GLY A 931 -37.24 -2.64 -9.25
C GLY A 931 -38.06 -1.35 -9.38
N VAL A 932 -37.38 -0.20 -9.58
CA VAL A 932 -38.02 1.10 -9.77
C VAL A 932 -38.19 1.41 -11.26
N GLU A 933 -39.20 2.20 -11.64
CA GLU A 933 -39.40 2.58 -13.04
C GLU A 933 -38.28 3.50 -13.56
N THR A 934 -37.70 4.34 -12.70
CA THR A 934 -36.61 5.25 -13.05
C THR A 934 -35.81 5.69 -11.82
N ALA A 935 -34.61 6.22 -12.04
CA ALA A 935 -33.78 6.79 -11.00
C ALA A 935 -34.29 8.18 -10.57
N ARG A 936 -34.08 8.52 -9.30
CA ARG A 936 -34.34 9.88 -8.79
C ARG A 936 -33.43 10.89 -9.49
N ILE A 937 -33.89 12.13 -9.60
CA ILE A 937 -33.20 13.16 -10.37
C ILE A 937 -31.80 13.46 -9.81
N GLU A 938 -31.63 13.43 -8.50
CA GLU A 938 -30.35 13.64 -7.82
C GLU A 938 -29.35 12.55 -8.21
N LYS A 939 -29.79 11.30 -8.35
CA LYS A 939 -28.94 10.20 -8.82
C LYS A 939 -28.58 10.33 -10.30
N ILE A 940 -29.49 10.86 -11.12
CA ILE A 940 -29.20 11.16 -12.52
C ILE A 940 -28.17 12.29 -12.61
N LYS A 941 -28.32 13.36 -11.79
CA LYS A 941 -27.35 14.46 -11.66
C LYS A 941 -25.97 13.93 -11.22
N LEU A 942 -25.91 13.04 -10.22
CA LEU A 942 -24.67 12.36 -9.82
C LEU A 942 -23.97 11.67 -10.99
N TYR A 943 -24.68 10.83 -11.75
CA TYR A 943 -24.07 10.09 -12.85
C TYR A 943 -23.67 10.99 -14.02
N ALA A 944 -24.51 11.97 -14.37
CA ALA A 944 -24.30 12.82 -15.54
C ALA A 944 -23.29 13.94 -15.31
N TYR A 945 -23.33 14.59 -14.14
CA TYR A 945 -22.55 15.80 -13.86
C TYR A 945 -21.26 15.51 -13.10
N HIS A 946 -21.23 14.44 -12.31
CA HIS A 946 -20.07 14.11 -11.49
C HIS A 946 -19.30 12.90 -12.00
N PHE A 947 -19.96 11.77 -12.30
CA PHE A 947 -19.25 10.57 -12.73
C PHE A 947 -18.85 10.58 -14.20
N TYR A 948 -19.74 10.96 -15.12
CA TYR A 948 -19.45 10.92 -16.55
C TYR A 948 -18.19 11.75 -16.94
N PRO A 949 -18.00 12.98 -16.44
CA PRO A 949 -16.78 13.76 -16.70
C PRO A 949 -15.48 13.09 -16.25
N CYS A 950 -15.53 12.15 -15.29
CA CYS A 950 -14.35 11.39 -14.90
C CYS A 950 -13.88 10.43 -16.00
N PHE A 951 -14.75 10.01 -16.92
CA PHE A 951 -14.42 9.05 -17.98
C PHE A 951 -14.30 9.68 -19.37
N ASP A 952 -14.78 10.91 -19.55
CA ASP A 952 -14.72 11.67 -20.79
C ASP A 952 -14.17 13.09 -20.54
N SER A 953 -12.91 13.32 -20.93
CA SER A 953 -12.22 14.61 -20.75
C SER A 953 -12.78 15.74 -21.63
N TYR A 954 -13.69 15.42 -22.56
CA TYR A 954 -14.36 16.38 -23.44
C TYR A 954 -15.75 16.79 -22.93
N ALA A 955 -16.15 16.31 -21.76
CA ALA A 955 -17.37 16.72 -21.06
C ALA A 955 -17.03 17.33 -19.70
N HIS A 956 -17.51 18.54 -19.43
CA HIS A 956 -17.29 19.24 -18.16
C HIS A 956 -18.57 19.90 -17.68
N TYR A 957 -18.88 19.74 -16.41
CA TYR A 957 -20.03 20.41 -15.79
C TYR A 957 -19.55 21.66 -15.05
N ASN A 958 -20.07 22.82 -15.45
CA ASN A 958 -19.86 24.06 -14.71
C ASN A 958 -21.00 24.21 -13.68
N HIS A 959 -20.63 24.20 -12.40
CA HIS A 959 -21.57 24.35 -11.28
C HIS A 959 -22.17 25.75 -11.18
N GLU A 960 -21.43 26.80 -11.56
CA GLU A 960 -21.92 28.19 -11.51
C GLU A 960 -22.96 28.47 -12.60
N GLU A 961 -22.74 27.92 -13.80
CA GLU A 961 -23.67 28.05 -14.94
C GLU A 961 -24.76 26.96 -14.95
N GLU A 962 -24.68 26.00 -14.03
CA GLU A 962 -25.46 24.75 -14.00
C GLU A 962 -25.55 24.06 -15.38
N ARG A 963 -24.43 24.04 -16.10
CA ARG A 963 -24.40 23.63 -17.51
C ARG A 963 -23.34 22.59 -17.79
N LEU A 964 -23.78 21.49 -18.38
CA LEU A 964 -22.90 20.49 -18.96
C LEU A 964 -22.43 20.96 -20.34
N THR A 965 -21.13 21.25 -20.44
CA THR A 965 -20.45 21.60 -21.68
C THR A 965 -19.82 20.35 -22.28
N VAL A 966 -20.17 20.06 -23.54
CA VAL A 966 -19.76 18.85 -24.25
C VAL A 966 -19.19 19.27 -25.60
N THR A 967 -17.96 18.83 -25.92
CA THR A 967 -17.36 19.11 -27.24
C THR A 967 -17.74 18.03 -28.26
N THR A 968 -17.47 18.27 -29.53
CA THR A 968 -17.81 17.35 -30.63
C THR A 968 -17.11 16.00 -30.54
N GLU A 969 -15.97 15.94 -29.86
CA GLU A 969 -15.15 14.75 -29.63
C GLU A 969 -15.72 13.83 -28.54
N SER A 970 -16.60 14.34 -27.68
CA SER A 970 -17.21 13.55 -26.60
C SER A 970 -18.19 12.52 -27.15
N SER A 971 -18.22 11.33 -26.52
CA SER A 971 -19.23 10.33 -26.84
C SER A 971 -20.65 10.77 -26.43
N LEU A 972 -20.77 11.76 -25.55
CA LEU A 972 -22.06 12.33 -25.11
C LEU A 972 -22.70 13.25 -26.15
N ASN A 973 -21.91 13.75 -27.11
CA ASN A 973 -22.36 14.74 -28.10
C ASN A 973 -23.59 14.24 -28.88
N HIS A 974 -23.52 13.05 -29.47
CA HIS A 974 -24.65 12.52 -30.25
C HIS A 974 -25.91 12.30 -29.40
N PRO A 975 -25.87 11.60 -28.24
CA PRO A 975 -27.04 11.50 -27.37
C PRO A 975 -27.63 12.85 -26.94
N GLN A 976 -26.79 13.83 -26.64
CA GLN A 976 -27.23 15.18 -26.27
C GLN A 976 -27.94 15.87 -27.43
N GLN A 977 -27.33 15.92 -28.60
CA GLN A 977 -27.91 16.55 -29.80
C GLN A 977 -29.21 15.87 -30.22
N LEU A 978 -29.26 14.53 -30.22
CA LEU A 978 -30.48 13.79 -30.50
C LEU A 978 -31.59 14.17 -29.52
N THR A 979 -31.27 14.22 -28.22
CA THR A 979 -32.22 14.60 -27.17
C THR A 979 -32.74 16.02 -27.33
N GLU A 980 -31.88 16.97 -27.69
CA GLU A 980 -32.27 18.35 -27.95
C GLU A 980 -33.15 18.47 -29.21
N LEU A 981 -32.80 17.76 -30.29
CA LEU A 981 -33.55 17.79 -31.55
C LEU A 981 -34.95 17.19 -31.43
N TYR A 982 -35.09 15.98 -30.86
CA TYR A 982 -36.43 15.38 -30.77
C TYR A 982 -37.32 16.07 -29.74
N ARG A 983 -36.73 16.67 -28.68
CA ARG A 983 -37.47 17.47 -27.70
C ARG A 983 -38.04 18.76 -28.26
N ASN A 984 -37.64 19.19 -29.46
CA ASN A 984 -38.22 20.36 -30.12
C ASN A 984 -39.60 20.08 -30.73
N PHE A 985 -39.90 18.83 -31.10
CA PHE A 985 -41.20 18.46 -31.68
C PHE A 985 -42.01 17.46 -30.83
N TYR A 986 -41.34 16.61 -30.03
CA TYR A 986 -41.97 15.54 -29.24
C TYR A 986 -41.61 15.64 -27.76
N ARG A 987 -42.62 15.52 -26.88
CA ARG A 987 -42.45 15.31 -25.43
C ARG A 987 -43.25 14.09 -24.98
N ALA A 988 -42.85 13.48 -23.87
CA ALA A 988 -43.68 12.46 -23.22
C ALA A 988 -44.98 13.10 -22.69
N ASN A 989 -46.06 12.33 -22.65
CA ASN A 989 -47.37 12.85 -22.22
C ASN A 989 -47.38 13.22 -20.73
N LYS A 990 -46.81 12.35 -19.88
CA LYS A 990 -46.65 12.63 -18.45
C LYS A 990 -45.58 13.70 -18.23
N ARG A 991 -45.95 14.77 -17.51
CA ARG A 991 -45.05 15.87 -17.13
C ARG A 991 -44.00 15.44 -16.10
N TYR A 992 -44.40 14.64 -15.12
CA TYR A 992 -43.53 14.09 -14.08
C TYR A 992 -43.37 12.58 -14.28
N ASN A 993 -42.14 12.10 -14.14
CA ASN A 993 -41.78 10.68 -14.22
C ASN A 993 -42.40 9.91 -15.41
N PRO A 994 -42.14 10.33 -16.67
CA PRO A 994 -42.59 9.57 -17.83
C PRO A 994 -41.89 8.20 -17.89
N LYS A 995 -42.58 7.21 -18.49
CA LYS A 995 -42.03 5.88 -18.72
C LYS A 995 -40.88 5.94 -19.74
N ALA A 996 -39.87 5.10 -19.58
CA ALA A 996 -38.69 5.07 -20.45
C ALA A 996 -39.04 4.90 -21.93
N ASN A 997 -39.95 3.97 -22.25
CA ASN A 997 -40.44 3.73 -23.61
C ASN A 997 -41.18 4.93 -24.24
N ALA A 998 -41.81 5.77 -23.41
CA ALA A 998 -42.47 6.98 -23.87
C ALA A 998 -41.44 8.06 -24.24
N VAL A 999 -40.38 8.19 -23.44
CA VAL A 999 -39.29 9.15 -23.69
C VAL A 999 -38.49 8.80 -24.95
N LEU A 1000 -38.18 7.52 -25.15
CA LEU A 1000 -37.30 7.04 -26.21
C LEU A 1000 -37.99 6.82 -27.56
N LYS A 1001 -39.30 7.02 -27.64
CA LYS A 1001 -40.12 6.64 -28.81
C LYS A 1001 -39.63 7.21 -30.15
N PRO A 1002 -39.18 8.47 -30.26
CA PRO A 1002 -38.62 8.99 -31.52
C PRO A 1002 -37.31 8.29 -31.94
N ILE A 1003 -36.46 7.93 -30.98
CA ILE A 1003 -35.20 7.20 -31.23
C ILE A 1003 -35.50 5.75 -31.64
N ASP A 1004 -36.44 5.11 -30.95
CA ASP A 1004 -36.83 3.73 -31.23
C ASP A 1004 -37.38 3.59 -32.66
N ILE A 1005 -38.24 4.52 -33.09
CA ILE A 1005 -38.76 4.52 -34.46
C ILE A 1005 -37.66 4.82 -35.47
N ALA A 1006 -36.84 5.85 -35.26
CA ALA A 1006 -35.76 6.18 -36.20
C ALA A 1006 -34.76 5.02 -36.38
N SER A 1007 -34.33 4.40 -35.28
CA SER A 1007 -33.44 3.24 -35.32
C SER A 1007 -34.09 2.03 -36.00
N GLN A 1008 -35.36 1.71 -35.66
CA GLN A 1008 -36.10 0.62 -36.29
C GLN A 1008 -36.25 0.83 -37.80
N THR A 1009 -36.58 2.05 -38.23
CA THR A 1009 -36.70 2.38 -39.66
C THR A 1009 -35.38 2.15 -40.40
N ILE A 1010 -34.22 2.52 -39.84
CA ILE A 1010 -32.93 2.28 -40.48
C ILE A 1010 -32.59 0.79 -40.57
N LEU A 1011 -32.91 0.03 -39.52
CA LEU A 1011 -32.66 -1.40 -39.46
C LEU A 1011 -33.54 -2.20 -40.43
N GLU A 1012 -34.79 -1.78 -40.62
CA GLU A 1012 -35.76 -2.44 -41.51
C GLU A 1012 -35.72 -1.91 -42.94
N ALA A 1013 -35.14 -0.73 -43.17
CA ALA A 1013 -35.02 -0.14 -44.51
C ALA A 1013 -34.19 -1.02 -45.45
N ASP A 1014 -34.64 -1.11 -46.71
CA ASP A 1014 -33.96 -1.86 -47.76
C ASP A 1014 -32.49 -1.38 -47.90
N PRO A 1015 -31.51 -2.29 -48.10
CA PRO A 1015 -30.11 -1.92 -48.28
C PRO A 1015 -29.82 -0.88 -49.38
N SER A 1016 -30.72 -0.74 -50.35
CA SER A 1016 -30.66 0.27 -51.41
C SER A 1016 -30.97 1.71 -50.95
N PHE A 1017 -31.60 1.90 -49.79
CA PHE A 1017 -31.87 3.23 -49.22
C PHE A 1017 -30.59 3.75 -48.56
N GLN A 1018 -30.00 4.80 -49.14
CA GLN A 1018 -28.78 5.48 -48.69
C GLN A 1018 -28.93 7.00 -48.77
N GLY A 1019 -28.19 7.74 -47.94
CA GLY A 1019 -28.20 9.21 -47.91
C GLY A 1019 -29.61 9.78 -47.76
N GLU A 1020 -29.96 10.73 -48.63
CA GLU A 1020 -31.23 11.47 -48.58
C GLU A 1020 -32.47 10.56 -48.62
N SER A 1021 -32.41 9.41 -49.31
CA SER A 1021 -33.54 8.47 -49.36
C SER A 1021 -33.84 7.83 -48.00
N LEU A 1022 -32.81 7.56 -47.21
CA LEU A 1022 -32.93 7.02 -45.86
C LEU A 1022 -33.37 8.11 -44.87
N VAL A 1023 -32.86 9.34 -45.02
CA VAL A 1023 -33.33 10.52 -44.27
C VAL A 1023 -34.84 10.71 -44.43
N LEU A 1024 -35.35 10.67 -45.67
CA LEU A 1024 -36.77 10.82 -45.96
C LEU A 1024 -37.60 9.67 -45.39
N ALA A 1025 -37.10 8.43 -45.42
CA ALA A 1025 -37.78 7.28 -44.82
C ALA A 1025 -37.94 7.44 -43.30
N VAL A 1026 -36.87 7.82 -42.60
CA VAL A 1026 -36.91 8.10 -41.16
C VAL A 1026 -37.84 9.27 -40.85
N ALA A 1027 -37.74 10.37 -41.59
CA ALA A 1027 -38.61 11.53 -41.43
C ALA A 1027 -40.09 11.19 -41.62
N ALA A 1028 -40.41 10.31 -42.58
CA ALA A 1028 -41.78 9.86 -42.83
C ALA A 1028 -42.34 9.03 -41.67
N GLU A 1029 -41.58 8.05 -41.15
CA GLU A 1029 -42.03 7.22 -40.03
C GLU A 1029 -42.16 8.01 -38.72
N VAL A 1030 -41.24 8.95 -38.46
CA VAL A 1030 -41.34 9.86 -37.31
C VAL A 1030 -42.52 10.83 -37.47
N SER A 1031 -42.81 11.30 -38.69
CA SER A 1031 -44.01 12.11 -38.95
C SER A 1031 -45.30 11.32 -38.70
N LYS A 1032 -45.34 10.03 -39.08
CA LYS A 1032 -46.47 9.14 -38.75
C LYS A 1032 -46.62 8.93 -37.24
N LEU A 1033 -45.52 8.90 -36.49
CA LEU A 1033 -45.61 8.94 -35.02
C LEU A 1033 -46.31 10.23 -34.56
N MET A 1034 -45.90 11.38 -35.07
CA MET A 1034 -46.51 12.65 -34.68
C MET A 1034 -47.99 12.72 -35.04
N ASP A 1035 -48.41 12.23 -36.21
CA ASP A 1035 -49.83 12.16 -36.58
C ASP A 1035 -50.64 11.29 -35.61
N ARG A 1036 -50.05 10.19 -35.12
CA ARG A 1036 -50.66 9.37 -34.06
C ARG A 1036 -50.72 10.08 -32.71
N VAL A 1037 -49.70 10.88 -32.38
CA VAL A 1037 -49.65 11.70 -31.16
C VAL A 1037 -50.72 12.80 -31.19
N HIS A 1038 -50.86 13.53 -32.31
CA HIS A 1038 -51.91 14.54 -32.51
C HIS A 1038 -53.32 13.94 -32.49
N SER A 1039 -53.50 12.71 -33.00
CA SER A 1039 -54.77 11.99 -32.93
C SER A 1039 -55.01 11.28 -31.59
N SER A 1040 -54.12 11.46 -30.60
CA SER A 1040 -54.17 10.79 -29.29
C SER A 1040 -54.22 9.25 -29.37
N THR A 1041 -53.76 8.68 -30.48
CA THR A 1041 -53.68 7.22 -30.70
C THR A 1041 -52.30 6.65 -30.34
N ALA A 1042 -51.33 7.51 -30.06
CA ALA A 1042 -50.02 7.16 -29.53
C ALA A 1042 -49.62 8.06 -28.37
N GLU A 1043 -48.92 7.48 -27.38
CA GLU A 1043 -48.34 8.23 -26.26
C GLU A 1043 -47.33 9.30 -26.73
N GLY A 1044 -47.51 10.54 -26.26
CA GLY A 1044 -46.67 11.70 -26.54
C GLY A 1044 -47.45 13.02 -26.42
N ARG A 1045 -46.74 14.15 -26.49
CA ARG A 1045 -47.26 15.52 -26.54
C ARG A 1045 -46.50 16.28 -27.62
N TRP A 1046 -47.22 16.97 -28.51
CA TRP A 1046 -46.64 17.83 -29.54
C TRP A 1046 -46.34 19.23 -29.00
N ILE A 1047 -45.37 19.91 -29.62
CA ILE A 1047 -44.98 21.29 -29.26
C ILE A 1047 -45.55 22.30 -30.26
N PHE A 1048 -45.50 21.99 -31.55
CA PHE A 1048 -45.95 22.88 -32.61
C PHE A 1048 -47.41 22.64 -32.96
N SER A 1049 -48.19 23.72 -33.05
CA SER A 1049 -49.56 23.66 -33.60
C SER A 1049 -49.57 23.69 -35.14
N LYS A 1050 -48.52 24.27 -35.76
CA LYS A 1050 -48.34 24.31 -37.21
C LYS A 1050 -47.57 23.09 -37.69
N ARG A 1051 -48.20 22.29 -38.55
CA ARG A 1051 -47.62 21.04 -39.06
C ARG A 1051 -46.37 21.22 -39.93
N GLU A 1052 -46.23 22.36 -40.61
CA GLU A 1052 -45.06 22.60 -41.47
C GLU A 1052 -43.79 22.85 -40.64
N GLU A 1053 -43.91 23.60 -39.54
CA GLU A 1053 -42.81 23.84 -38.60
C GLU A 1053 -42.40 22.54 -37.87
N GLU A 1054 -43.39 21.70 -37.51
CA GLU A 1054 -43.15 20.36 -36.95
C GLU A 1054 -42.38 19.46 -37.92
N ARG A 1055 -42.81 19.39 -39.19
CA ARG A 1055 -42.14 18.59 -40.23
C ARG A 1055 -40.70 19.03 -40.47
N GLN A 1056 -40.42 20.33 -40.43
CA GLN A 1056 -39.06 20.83 -40.55
C GLN A 1056 -38.16 20.34 -39.40
N LYS A 1057 -38.65 20.36 -38.16
CA LYS A 1057 -37.91 19.84 -36.99
C LYS A 1057 -37.76 18.32 -37.01
N VAL A 1058 -38.76 17.59 -37.49
CA VAL A 1058 -38.65 16.14 -37.72
C VAL A 1058 -37.59 15.84 -38.78
N LEU A 1059 -37.52 16.63 -39.87
CA LEU A 1059 -36.51 16.47 -40.90
C LEU A 1059 -35.09 16.77 -40.38
N GLU A 1060 -34.92 17.83 -39.57
CA GLU A 1060 -33.65 18.14 -38.91
C GLU A 1060 -33.16 16.96 -38.03
N PHE A 1061 -34.05 16.38 -37.22
CA PHE A 1061 -33.75 15.19 -36.42
C PHE A 1061 -33.39 13.97 -37.27
N ALA A 1062 -34.20 13.68 -38.30
CA ALA A 1062 -33.97 12.54 -39.19
C ALA A 1062 -32.64 12.67 -39.95
N ARG A 1063 -32.32 13.88 -40.44
CA ARG A 1063 -31.07 14.18 -41.11
C ARG A 1063 -29.87 13.94 -40.19
N TYR A 1064 -29.92 14.48 -38.96
CA TYR A 1064 -28.84 14.27 -38.00
C TYR A 1064 -28.67 12.79 -37.61
N PHE A 1065 -29.75 12.06 -37.36
CA PHE A 1065 -29.69 10.65 -36.99
C PHE A 1065 -29.10 9.79 -38.13
N VAL A 1066 -29.45 10.07 -39.38
CA VAL A 1066 -28.94 9.31 -40.53
C VAL A 1066 -27.53 9.74 -40.90
N GLU A 1067 -27.29 11.03 -41.14
CA GLU A 1067 -26.00 11.51 -41.66
C GLU A 1067 -24.91 11.50 -40.58
N GLU A 1068 -25.15 12.07 -39.40
CA GLU A 1068 -24.10 12.23 -38.37
C GLU A 1068 -23.94 10.96 -37.51
N VAL A 1069 -25.03 10.30 -37.14
CA VAL A 1069 -24.98 9.15 -36.24
C VAL A 1069 -24.78 7.85 -37.02
N PHE A 1070 -25.65 7.54 -37.98
CA PHE A 1070 -25.57 6.26 -38.69
C PHE A 1070 -24.46 6.21 -39.75
N GLU A 1071 -24.43 7.15 -40.70
CA GLU A 1071 -23.47 7.14 -41.80
C GLU A 1071 -22.05 7.50 -41.36
N LYS A 1072 -21.87 8.56 -40.57
CA LYS A 1072 -20.53 8.95 -40.09
C LYS A 1072 -20.06 8.11 -38.91
N SER A 1073 -20.79 8.11 -37.79
CA SER A 1073 -20.29 7.49 -36.55
C SER A 1073 -20.33 5.97 -36.57
N PHE A 1074 -21.36 5.37 -37.19
CA PHE A 1074 -21.45 3.91 -37.37
C PHE A 1074 -20.99 3.42 -38.75
N ALA A 1075 -20.45 4.30 -39.60
CA ALA A 1075 -19.96 3.96 -40.94
C ALA A 1075 -21.02 3.27 -41.83
N GLY A 1076 -22.31 3.54 -41.60
CA GLY A 1076 -23.43 2.91 -42.30
C GLY A 1076 -23.66 1.43 -41.93
N ASP A 1077 -23.03 0.93 -40.87
CA ASP A 1077 -23.13 -0.48 -40.45
C ASP A 1077 -24.40 -0.71 -39.60
N ARG A 1078 -25.39 -1.38 -40.19
CA ARG A 1078 -26.64 -1.75 -39.51
C ARG A 1078 -26.41 -2.68 -38.31
N ALA A 1079 -25.35 -3.51 -38.30
CA ALA A 1079 -25.07 -4.39 -37.18
C ALA A 1079 -24.55 -3.62 -35.96
N ARG A 1080 -23.76 -2.55 -36.18
CA ARG A 1080 -23.34 -1.62 -35.12
C ARG A 1080 -24.54 -0.89 -34.52
N LEU A 1081 -25.47 -0.46 -35.38
CA LEU A 1081 -26.74 0.15 -34.94
C LEU A 1081 -27.65 -0.85 -34.22
N ALA A 1082 -27.79 -2.10 -34.66
CA ALA A 1082 -28.66 -3.08 -33.99
C ALA A 1082 -28.10 -3.63 -32.66
N GLY A 1083 -26.82 -3.36 -32.38
CA GLY A 1083 -26.07 -3.99 -31.29
C GLY A 1083 -26.09 -3.22 -29.97
N ARG A 1084 -24.97 -3.28 -29.25
CA ARG A 1084 -24.82 -2.61 -27.93
C ARG A 1084 -24.80 -1.08 -28.03
N GLN A 1085 -24.34 -0.53 -29.15
CA GLN A 1085 -24.12 0.91 -29.30
C GLN A 1085 -25.43 1.71 -29.30
N ILE A 1086 -26.50 1.23 -29.94
CA ILE A 1086 -27.80 1.91 -29.85
C ILE A 1086 -28.38 1.85 -28.44
N ASN A 1087 -28.17 0.75 -27.71
CA ASN A 1087 -28.64 0.64 -26.33
C ASN A 1087 -27.94 1.66 -25.42
N LEU A 1088 -26.64 1.92 -25.63
CA LEU A 1088 -25.93 3.00 -24.93
C LEU A 1088 -26.49 4.37 -25.26
N ILE A 1089 -26.78 4.66 -26.54
CA ILE A 1089 -27.41 5.92 -26.95
C ILE A 1089 -28.81 6.05 -26.32
N ARG A 1090 -29.62 4.99 -26.36
CA ARG A 1090 -30.97 4.97 -25.77
C ARG A 1090 -30.93 5.21 -24.27
N ASP A 1091 -30.13 4.43 -23.53
CA ASP A 1091 -29.95 4.60 -22.08
C ASP A 1091 -29.54 6.04 -21.75
N THR A 1092 -28.57 6.59 -22.50
CA THR A 1092 -28.09 7.97 -22.30
C THR A 1092 -29.17 9.01 -22.59
N CYS A 1093 -29.85 8.90 -23.73
CA CYS A 1093 -30.92 9.83 -24.13
C CYS A 1093 -32.09 9.84 -23.14
N GLU A 1094 -32.41 8.70 -22.52
CA GLU A 1094 -33.44 8.63 -21.48
C GLU A 1094 -33.09 9.56 -20.30
N PHE A 1095 -31.87 9.44 -19.78
CA PHE A 1095 -31.44 10.21 -18.62
C PHE A 1095 -31.23 11.68 -18.95
N LEU A 1096 -30.69 12.01 -20.13
CA LEU A 1096 -30.55 13.39 -20.59
C LEU A 1096 -31.91 14.08 -20.78
N TYR A 1097 -32.91 13.36 -21.30
CA TYR A 1097 -34.27 13.89 -21.42
C TYR A 1097 -34.84 14.26 -20.06
N ARG A 1098 -34.64 13.39 -19.05
CA ARG A 1098 -35.13 13.61 -17.68
C ARG A 1098 -34.49 14.83 -17.04
N LEU A 1099 -33.18 15.03 -17.21
CA LEU A 1099 -32.47 16.23 -16.73
C LEU A 1099 -33.05 17.51 -17.35
N LYS A 1100 -33.29 17.52 -18.67
CA LYS A 1100 -33.87 18.69 -19.31
C LYS A 1100 -35.34 18.90 -18.93
N ASN A 1101 -36.09 17.83 -18.68
CA ASN A 1101 -37.47 17.92 -18.23
C ASN A 1101 -37.59 18.44 -16.79
N ASP A 1102 -36.64 18.08 -15.91
CA ASP A 1102 -36.49 18.65 -14.58
C ASP A 1102 -36.25 20.16 -14.64
N LYS A 1103 -35.29 20.59 -15.47
CA LYS A 1103 -35.00 22.02 -15.71
C LYS A 1103 -36.23 22.79 -16.20
N ASP A 1104 -36.92 22.29 -17.23
CA ASP A 1104 -38.14 22.90 -17.76
C ASP A 1104 -39.27 22.98 -16.70
N ASN A 1105 -39.33 22.04 -15.76
CA ASN A 1105 -40.32 22.05 -14.69
C ASN A 1105 -39.97 23.07 -13.60
N HIS A 1106 -38.68 23.22 -13.27
CA HIS A 1106 -38.19 24.25 -12.35
C HIS A 1106 -38.48 25.66 -12.89
N ASP A 1107 -38.07 25.93 -14.15
CA ASP A 1107 -38.25 27.22 -14.81
C ASP A 1107 -39.73 27.66 -14.86
N LYS A 1108 -40.65 26.71 -14.98
CA LYS A 1108 -42.10 26.99 -15.00
C LYS A 1108 -42.70 27.25 -13.62
N ASN A 1109 -42.20 26.55 -12.60
CA ASN A 1109 -42.64 26.76 -11.22
C ASN A 1109 -42.15 28.12 -10.69
N ASP A 1110 -40.95 28.56 -11.10
CA ASP A 1110 -40.43 29.90 -10.77
C ASP A 1110 -41.18 31.03 -11.49
N GLN A 1111 -41.75 30.76 -12.67
CA GLN A 1111 -42.54 31.72 -13.44
C GLN A 1111 -44.01 31.84 -13.00
N SER A 1112 -44.52 30.93 -12.16
CA SER A 1112 -45.95 30.89 -11.78
C SER A 1112 -46.17 30.44 -10.32
N PRO A 1113 -46.03 31.33 -9.31
CA PRO A 1113 -46.35 30.98 -7.92
C PRO A 1113 -47.86 30.82 -7.64
N ASP A 1114 -48.74 31.34 -8.52
CA ASP A 1114 -50.14 31.64 -8.18
C ASP A 1114 -51.20 30.58 -8.57
N ASP A 1115 -50.83 29.48 -9.25
CA ASP A 1115 -51.80 28.45 -9.69
C ASP A 1115 -51.72 27.12 -8.89
N SER A 1116 -51.03 27.11 -7.75
CA SER A 1116 -50.75 25.91 -6.96
C SER A 1116 -51.92 25.43 -6.07
N GLN A 1117 -53.18 25.61 -6.51
CA GLN A 1117 -54.36 25.06 -5.80
C GLN A 1117 -55.35 24.25 -6.65
N GLU A 1118 -55.23 24.11 -7.98
CA GLU A 1118 -56.25 23.37 -8.76
C GLU A 1118 -55.82 22.07 -9.47
N GLU A 1119 -54.54 21.69 -9.50
CA GLU A 1119 -54.10 20.49 -10.28
C GLU A 1119 -53.49 19.35 -9.44
N ALA A 1120 -53.99 19.10 -8.23
CA ALA A 1120 -53.56 17.96 -7.41
C ALA A 1120 -54.31 16.64 -7.70
N ASP A 1121 -55.36 16.64 -8.52
CA ASP A 1121 -56.10 15.43 -8.91
C ASP A 1121 -56.24 15.34 -10.44
N ASN A 1122 -55.23 14.76 -11.13
CA ASN A 1122 -55.39 13.97 -12.37
C ASN A 1122 -54.08 13.30 -12.84
#